data_AF-A0A7E6CTP1-F1
#
_entry.id   AF-A0A7E6CTP1-F1
#
_cell.length_a   1.000
_cell.length_b   1.000
_cell.length_c   1.000
_cell.angle_alpha   90.00
_cell.angle_beta   90.00
_cell.angle_gamma   90.00
#
_symmetry.space_group_name_H-M   'P 1'
#
loop_
_entity.id
_entity.type
_entity.pdbx_description
1 polymer ?
#
loop_
_entity_poly.entity_id
_entity_poly.type
_entity_poly.pdbx_seq_one_letter_code
_entity_poly.pdbx_strand_id
1 'polypeptide(L)'
;MSRWAGNELGDLNLKSVNSKSCTRKLPRSAGTLRFVELVVSMSFPKAPLKRFNDPSGCAPSPGAYDVKTSEVLKGPVSFQKSQRFKKQKESQQNFAVDKDTTLPTSARKVKTLGLKESQKNDKDLKMLEKEIRILVQERGAQDKRLQDLEAELEKLEAKLSAVVREKTSLSAGNASLEKQLTELTRTNELLKSKFSEDGNQKNLRVLSLELMKFRNRRETKMRSMVAKQQGMEVKLQVTQKSLEESQGKGAQLEGKLVSIQKETLDEKSDTEKLLEYIEEISCASDQVEKYKLDIAQLEENLKEKNHEVLSLKQSLEENIVILSKQVEDLDAKCQLLEKEKEDLINRDREEDENLKSEMQNLEEKLILEKQEHEKLQQRELEIDALLQQEKELSSSLQQKLCSFQEEIMKERNLFEEELKQALDELDKLQQKEGQAEQLVRQLEEEAKARAEELVLLEEKLKGKEAELEKSDAAHAQAALLLQERCDSAVQGLGDVTAQFESYKALTASEIEDLKRENSSLKEKVAKAEKSAEDVQHQILAAENSNQEYARMLLDLQTRSALKEAEIKDITVSSFQKITDLENQLKQQREDFKQQLEEAAARQAGKENTVAELTEEMNKWRLLYEELYNKTKPFQLQLDAFEAEKQALLSEHGAAQEQLNALRDSYAKLLGHQNLKQKIKHVVKLKDENSQLKSEVCKLRSQLSKIKQNERKLQGELNKALGIKHFDPSKAFLHESKENFAPKTPLKEGNTNCC
;
A
#
# COMPACT_ATOMS: atom_id res chain seq x y z
N MET A 1 40.16 -41.00 78.15
CA MET A 1 39.51 -41.90 79.12
C MET A 1 38.01 -41.69 79.02
N SER A 2 37.29 -42.75 78.64
CA SER A 2 35.85 -43.00 78.88
C SER A 2 34.80 -42.05 78.28
N ARG A 3 33.64 -42.47 77.77
CA ARG A 3 33.07 -43.76 77.36
C ARG A 3 31.69 -43.42 76.72
N TRP A 4 31.34 -44.16 75.66
CA TRP A 4 30.03 -44.80 75.42
C TRP A 4 28.81 -43.99 74.95
N ALA A 5 28.44 -44.28 73.68
CA ALA A 5 27.34 -45.18 73.28
C ALA A 5 26.23 -44.52 72.45
N GLY A 6 25.83 -45.20 71.35
CA GLY A 6 24.49 -45.03 70.79
C GLY A 6 24.23 -45.20 69.29
N ASN A 7 25.00 -46.03 68.58
CA ASN A 7 24.63 -46.97 67.51
C ASN A 7 23.40 -46.81 66.56
N GLU A 8 23.69 -47.19 65.30
CA GLU A 8 22.93 -48.07 64.36
C GLU A 8 21.94 -47.42 63.35
N LEU A 9 21.85 -47.81 62.07
CA LEU A 9 22.46 -48.90 61.27
C LEU A 9 22.18 -48.68 59.76
N GLY A 10 23.14 -49.08 58.91
CA GLY A 10 22.99 -49.75 57.58
C GLY A 10 22.33 -48.99 56.40
N ASP A 11 22.70 -49.16 55.14
CA ASP A 11 23.62 -50.14 54.55
C ASP A 11 24.25 -49.66 53.23
N LEU A 12 25.45 -50.19 53.03
CA LEU A 12 26.35 -50.15 51.88
C LEU A 12 25.72 -50.73 50.59
N ASN A 13 26.10 -50.21 49.42
CA ASN A 13 26.97 -51.02 48.54
C ASN A 13 27.73 -50.22 47.47
N LEU A 14 29.04 -50.49 47.44
CA LEU A 14 30.03 -50.06 46.47
C LEU A 14 30.00 -50.94 45.21
N LYS A 15 30.48 -50.38 44.08
CA LYS A 15 31.69 -50.83 43.34
C LYS A 15 31.90 -49.88 42.13
N SER A 16 32.98 -49.10 42.05
CA SER A 16 34.38 -49.49 41.73
C SER A 16 34.51 -49.93 40.25
N VAL A 17 35.41 -49.47 39.38
CA VAL A 17 36.68 -48.70 39.47
C VAL A 17 37.13 -48.40 38.01
N ASN A 18 37.76 -47.23 37.80
CA ASN A 18 39.02 -46.95 37.04
C ASN A 18 39.49 -47.90 35.91
N SER A 19 40.24 -47.53 34.86
CA SER A 19 40.94 -46.32 34.42
C SER A 19 41.85 -46.70 33.22
N LYS A 20 42.25 -45.70 32.38
CA LYS A 20 43.51 -45.63 31.58
C LYS A 20 43.68 -46.66 30.43
N SER A 21 44.37 -46.46 29.30
CA SER A 21 45.13 -45.35 28.68
C SER A 21 45.65 -45.83 27.29
N CYS A 22 45.70 -44.94 26.30
CA CYS A 22 46.68 -44.76 25.19
C CYS A 22 47.63 -45.95 24.80
N THR A 23 47.73 -46.41 23.54
CA THR A 23 48.64 -45.85 22.50
C THR A 23 48.61 -46.62 21.15
N ARG A 24 48.71 -45.84 20.05
CA ARG A 24 49.35 -46.04 18.71
C ARG A 24 49.28 -47.40 17.96
N LYS A 25 48.77 -47.37 16.72
CA LYS A 25 49.56 -47.30 15.44
C LYS A 25 48.64 -47.32 14.19
N LEU A 26 48.85 -46.35 13.30
CA LEU A 26 48.47 -46.29 11.87
C LEU A 26 49.28 -47.35 11.05
N PRO A 27 49.03 -47.62 9.72
CA PRO A 27 48.31 -46.79 8.74
C PRO A 27 47.42 -47.51 7.67
N ARG A 28 46.72 -46.66 6.89
CA ARG A 28 46.36 -46.76 5.45
C ARG A 28 45.13 -47.59 4.99
N SER A 29 44.16 -46.79 4.51
CA SER A 29 43.46 -46.81 3.21
C SER A 29 42.29 -47.76 2.91
N ALA A 30 41.22 -47.12 2.40
CA ALA A 30 40.13 -47.58 1.54
C ALA A 30 39.17 -48.61 2.17
N GLY A 31 37.95 -48.21 2.53
CA GLY A 31 36.80 -48.09 1.62
C GLY A 31 35.92 -49.32 1.84
N THR A 32 34.68 -49.24 2.34
CA THR A 32 33.48 -48.89 1.57
C THR A 32 32.30 -49.01 2.55
N LEU A 33 31.41 -48.03 2.55
CA LEU A 33 30.16 -48.00 3.31
C LEU A 33 29.16 -49.06 2.81
N ARG A 34 28.54 -49.79 3.74
CA ARG A 34 27.17 -50.29 3.64
C ARG A 34 26.49 -50.07 4.99
N PHE A 35 25.42 -49.28 4.99
CA PHE A 35 24.37 -49.40 5.99
C PHE A 35 23.03 -49.28 5.26
N VAL A 36 22.22 -50.32 5.42
CA VAL A 36 20.81 -50.40 5.06
C VAL A 36 20.08 -50.44 6.39
N GLU A 37 19.18 -49.48 6.65
CA GLU A 37 17.76 -49.76 6.91
C GLU A 37 16.98 -48.47 7.20
N LEU A 38 15.94 -48.27 6.37
CA LEU A 38 14.52 -48.00 6.65
C LEU A 38 14.13 -47.37 8.01
N VAL A 39 13.10 -46.52 8.15
CA VAL A 39 12.09 -45.88 7.28
C VAL A 39 11.31 -44.93 8.19
N VAL A 40 10.94 -43.73 7.73
CA VAL A 40 9.60 -43.17 7.99
C VAL A 40 9.16 -42.39 6.75
N SER A 41 7.99 -42.78 6.25
CA SER A 41 7.30 -42.22 5.09
C SER A 41 6.46 -41.00 5.51
N MET A 42 6.60 -39.88 4.78
CA MET A 42 5.59 -38.82 4.72
C MET A 42 5.44 -38.35 3.28
N SER A 43 4.20 -38.45 2.82
CA SER A 43 3.70 -38.29 1.45
C SER A 43 3.44 -36.83 1.07
N PHE A 44 3.79 -36.46 -0.17
CA PHE A 44 3.15 -35.37 -0.94
C PHE A 44 2.95 -35.84 -2.40
N PRO A 45 1.81 -35.54 -3.07
CA PRO A 45 1.52 -36.04 -4.41
C PRO A 45 2.37 -35.30 -5.45
N LYS A 46 3.25 -36.01 -6.17
CA LYS A 46 3.95 -35.47 -7.35
C LYS A 46 3.01 -35.48 -8.54
N ALA A 47 2.79 -34.30 -9.13
CA ALA A 47 2.11 -34.13 -10.40
C ALA A 47 2.80 -34.94 -11.53
N PRO A 48 2.06 -35.63 -12.41
CA PRO A 48 2.67 -36.40 -13.49
C PRO A 48 3.20 -35.47 -14.59
N LEU A 49 4.53 -35.45 -14.73
CA LEU A 49 5.26 -34.87 -15.86
C LEU A 49 4.94 -35.65 -17.14
N LYS A 50 4.04 -35.09 -17.97
CA LYS A 50 3.67 -35.65 -19.26
C LYS A 50 4.77 -35.34 -20.28
N ARG A 51 5.49 -36.37 -20.74
CA ARG A 51 6.52 -36.26 -21.79
C ARG A 51 5.85 -36.08 -23.15
N PHE A 52 6.43 -35.21 -23.97
CA PHE A 52 5.85 -34.66 -25.21
C PHE A 52 5.80 -35.62 -26.41
N ASN A 53 5.89 -36.94 -26.23
CA ASN A 53 5.94 -37.90 -27.35
C ASN A 53 5.31 -39.27 -27.00
N ASP A 54 4.01 -39.30 -26.73
CA ASP A 54 3.21 -40.53 -26.82
C ASP A 54 1.94 -40.28 -27.68
N PRO A 55 1.74 -40.99 -28.81
CA PRO A 55 0.63 -40.76 -29.72
C PRO A 55 -0.61 -41.56 -29.27
N SER A 56 -1.60 -40.88 -28.71
CA SER A 56 -2.95 -41.43 -28.53
C SER A 56 -3.83 -40.97 -29.69
N GLY A 57 -3.94 -41.84 -30.70
CA GLY A 57 -4.83 -41.66 -31.84
C GLY A 57 -6.30 -41.77 -31.44
N CYS A 58 -7.10 -40.79 -31.84
CA CYS A 58 -8.55 -40.91 -31.88
C CYS A 58 -9.09 -40.18 -33.11
N ALA A 59 -8.81 -40.75 -34.29
CA ALA A 59 -9.58 -40.54 -35.50
C ALA A 59 -9.39 -41.78 -36.40
N PRO A 60 -10.47 -42.39 -36.92
CA PRO A 60 -10.33 -43.53 -37.84
C PRO A 60 -9.69 -43.08 -39.16
N SER A 61 -8.94 -43.98 -39.79
CA SER A 61 -8.19 -43.73 -41.02
C SER A 61 -9.11 -43.40 -42.22
N PRO A 62 -8.66 -42.56 -43.18
CA PRO A 62 -9.47 -42.17 -44.33
C PRO A 62 -9.65 -43.37 -45.26
N GLY A 63 -10.78 -44.06 -45.11
CA GLY A 63 -11.08 -45.35 -45.76
C GLY A 63 -12.07 -46.22 -44.96
N ALA A 64 -12.34 -45.87 -43.70
CA ALA A 64 -13.28 -46.57 -42.82
C ALA A 64 -14.75 -46.10 -42.90
N TYR A 65 -15.11 -45.31 -43.92
CA TYR A 65 -16.51 -44.86 -44.11
C TYR A 65 -17.18 -45.67 -45.23
N ASP A 66 -18.13 -46.53 -44.85
CA ASP A 66 -19.01 -47.25 -45.79
C ASP A 66 -20.05 -46.27 -46.36
N VAL A 67 -19.95 -45.97 -47.65
CA VAL A 67 -20.85 -45.05 -48.36
C VAL A 67 -22.06 -45.84 -48.84
N LYS A 68 -23.13 -45.84 -48.05
CA LYS A 68 -24.48 -46.18 -48.53
C LYS A 68 -25.35 -44.94 -48.58
N THR A 69 -25.81 -44.71 -49.80
CA THR A 69 -26.59 -43.60 -50.33
C THR A 69 -27.99 -43.51 -49.72
N SER A 70 -28.42 -42.31 -49.32
CA SER A 70 -29.72 -41.74 -49.71
C SER A 70 -29.88 -40.29 -49.24
N GLU A 71 -30.01 -39.42 -50.24
CA GLU A 71 -30.99 -38.34 -50.33
C GLU A 71 -30.90 -37.05 -49.48
N VAL A 72 -30.59 -35.99 -50.22
CA VAL A 72 -31.29 -34.69 -50.30
C VAL A 72 -30.87 -33.56 -49.37
N LEU A 73 -30.12 -32.64 -50.00
CA LEU A 73 -30.07 -31.18 -49.81
C LEU A 73 -31.26 -30.57 -49.05
N LYS A 74 -31.04 -29.98 -47.86
CA LYS A 74 -31.83 -28.85 -47.33
C LYS A 74 -30.97 -27.93 -46.46
N GLY A 75 -31.07 -26.63 -46.74
CA GLY A 75 -30.44 -25.53 -46.00
C GLY A 75 -31.04 -25.30 -44.59
N PRO A 76 -30.72 -24.16 -43.95
CA PRO A 76 -30.92 -23.97 -42.52
C PRO A 76 -32.41 -23.82 -42.17
N VAL A 77 -32.90 -24.72 -41.32
CA VAL A 77 -34.26 -24.70 -40.77
C VAL A 77 -34.23 -24.08 -39.37
N SER A 78 -35.09 -23.08 -39.21
CA SER A 78 -35.53 -22.45 -37.96
C SER A 78 -35.94 -23.46 -36.88
N PHE A 79 -35.55 -23.23 -35.62
CA PHE A 79 -36.11 -23.97 -34.49
C PHE A 79 -37.34 -23.29 -33.89
N GLN A 80 -38.31 -24.16 -33.60
CA GLN A 80 -39.65 -23.90 -33.12
C GLN A 80 -39.70 -23.89 -31.58
N LYS A 81 -40.42 -22.91 -31.05
CA LYS A 81 -40.76 -22.71 -29.63
C LYS A 81 -41.27 -23.98 -28.94
N SER A 82 -40.79 -24.23 -27.72
CA SER A 82 -41.51 -25.02 -26.72
C SER A 82 -42.38 -24.11 -25.85
N GLN A 83 -43.66 -24.48 -25.74
CA GLN A 83 -44.68 -23.85 -24.91
C GLN A 83 -44.59 -24.43 -23.50
N ARG A 84 -44.37 -23.60 -22.47
CA ARG A 84 -44.55 -24.04 -21.07
C ARG A 84 -45.34 -23.10 -20.17
N PHE A 85 -45.97 -22.04 -20.69
CA PHE A 85 -47.00 -21.30 -19.95
C PHE A 85 -48.11 -20.81 -20.89
N LYS A 86 -49.31 -21.37 -20.71
CA LYS A 86 -50.55 -20.96 -21.37
C LYS A 86 -51.01 -19.61 -20.79
N LYS A 87 -51.44 -18.71 -21.69
CA LYS A 87 -52.21 -17.50 -21.40
C LYS A 87 -53.67 -17.87 -21.06
N GLN A 88 -54.35 -16.98 -20.35
CA GLN A 88 -55.77 -16.74 -20.61
C GLN A 88 -55.96 -15.30 -21.13
N LYS A 89 -56.47 -15.25 -22.36
CA LYS A 89 -57.19 -14.18 -23.09
C LYS A 89 -58.52 -13.90 -22.34
N GLU A 90 -59.30 -12.83 -22.51
CA GLU A 90 -59.52 -11.86 -23.61
C GLU A 90 -60.46 -10.75 -23.05
N SER A 91 -60.16 -9.47 -23.28
CA SER A 91 -60.87 -8.53 -24.18
C SER A 91 -62.15 -7.87 -23.63
N GLN A 92 -62.15 -6.52 -23.51
CA GLN A 92 -62.81 -5.62 -24.46
C GLN A 92 -62.64 -4.13 -24.07
N GLN A 93 -62.22 -3.35 -25.08
CA GLN A 93 -62.64 -1.99 -25.44
C GLN A 93 -62.50 -0.77 -24.48
N ASN A 94 -61.73 0.20 -25.01
CA ASN A 94 -62.01 1.64 -25.15
C ASN A 94 -61.44 2.66 -24.13
N PHE A 95 -60.69 3.60 -24.74
CA PHE A 95 -60.35 5.00 -24.39
C PHE A 95 -59.52 5.37 -23.14
N ALA A 96 -58.38 5.99 -23.46
CA ALA A 96 -57.88 7.28 -22.98
C ALA A 96 -57.49 7.50 -21.49
N VAL A 97 -56.24 7.97 -21.36
CA VAL A 97 -55.77 9.03 -20.43
C VAL A 97 -55.56 8.68 -18.95
N ASP A 98 -54.35 9.06 -18.51
CA ASP A 98 -53.86 9.41 -17.18
C ASP A 98 -53.98 8.49 -15.96
N LYS A 99 -52.93 8.63 -15.15
CA LYS A 99 -52.69 7.98 -13.86
C LYS A 99 -53.60 8.57 -12.78
N ASP A 100 -54.61 7.79 -12.42
CA ASP A 100 -55.37 7.82 -11.16
C ASP A 100 -54.47 7.38 -9.96
N THR A 101 -54.71 7.64 -8.67
CA THR A 101 -55.80 8.26 -7.90
C THR A 101 -55.29 8.34 -6.44
N THR A 102 -55.18 9.54 -5.85
CA THR A 102 -56.08 10.19 -4.86
C THR A 102 -56.19 9.58 -3.44
N LEU A 103 -55.84 10.46 -2.47
CA LEU A 103 -56.42 10.69 -1.12
C LEU A 103 -56.03 9.72 0.03
N PRO A 104 -56.01 10.17 1.33
CA PRO A 104 -56.97 11.15 1.88
C PRO A 104 -56.51 12.13 3.02
N THR A 105 -57.41 13.09 3.25
CA THR A 105 -57.87 13.74 4.51
C THR A 105 -56.93 14.42 5.53
N SER A 106 -57.36 15.65 5.83
CA SER A 106 -57.07 16.52 6.97
C SER A 106 -57.69 16.02 8.29
N ALA A 107 -56.94 16.09 9.41
CA ALA A 107 -57.46 16.39 10.75
C ALA A 107 -56.36 16.81 11.76
N ARG A 108 -56.37 18.09 12.13
CA ARG A 108 -56.40 18.63 13.51
C ARG A 108 -55.46 18.06 14.61
N LYS A 109 -54.38 18.82 14.86
CA LYS A 109 -54.04 19.50 16.15
C LYS A 109 -54.08 18.69 17.48
N VAL A 110 -52.91 18.33 18.02
CA VAL A 110 -52.63 18.35 19.47
C VAL A 110 -51.17 18.79 19.71
N LYS A 111 -51.01 19.80 20.56
CA LYS A 111 -49.75 20.29 21.14
C LYS A 111 -49.28 19.33 22.24
N THR A 112 -47.98 19.06 22.30
CA THR A 112 -47.29 18.79 23.56
C THR A 112 -45.98 19.56 23.60
N LEU A 113 -45.92 20.49 24.56
CA LEU A 113 -44.73 21.08 25.15
C LEU A 113 -43.86 19.91 25.66
N GLY A 114 -42.55 19.83 25.43
CA GLY A 114 -41.53 20.78 25.83
C GLY A 114 -40.63 20.07 26.84
N LEU A 115 -39.43 19.64 26.41
CA LEU A 115 -38.29 19.43 27.30
C LEU A 115 -37.03 19.79 26.50
N LYS A 116 -36.43 20.92 26.86
CA LYS A 116 -35.11 21.33 26.41
C LYS A 116 -34.09 20.52 27.19
N GLU A 117 -33.17 19.84 26.50
CA GLU A 117 -31.77 19.75 26.92
C GLU A 117 -30.88 19.33 25.74
N SER A 118 -29.83 20.12 25.48
CA SER A 118 -28.68 19.92 24.57
C SER A 118 -28.86 20.02 23.03
N GLN A 119 -29.32 21.17 22.51
CA GLN A 119 -29.20 21.53 21.08
C GLN A 119 -27.84 22.18 20.74
N LYS A 120 -26.78 21.37 20.63
CA LYS A 120 -25.63 21.69 19.76
C LYS A 120 -25.28 20.54 18.82
N ASN A 121 -25.52 19.29 19.20
CA ASN A 121 -25.14 18.14 18.38
C ASN A 121 -26.21 17.71 17.34
N ASP A 122 -27.48 18.16 17.47
CA ASP A 122 -28.58 17.74 16.57
C ASP A 122 -28.53 18.39 15.17
N LYS A 123 -27.95 19.60 15.05
CA LYS A 123 -27.73 20.23 13.73
C LYS A 123 -26.57 19.59 12.99
N ASP A 124 -25.49 19.31 13.72
CA ASP A 124 -24.30 18.68 13.16
C ASP A 124 -24.60 17.23 12.75
N LEU A 125 -25.38 16.48 13.53
CA LEU A 125 -25.91 15.19 13.12
C LEU A 125 -26.77 15.26 11.85
N LYS A 126 -27.63 16.27 11.71
CA LYS A 126 -28.46 16.47 10.49
C LYS A 126 -27.65 16.92 9.28
N MET A 127 -26.54 17.63 9.47
CA MET A 127 -25.62 18.00 8.40
C MET A 127 -24.80 16.79 7.97
N LEU A 128 -24.30 16.00 8.92
CA LEU A 128 -23.59 14.76 8.66
C LEU A 128 -24.49 13.72 7.97
N GLU A 129 -25.77 13.62 8.37
CA GLU A 129 -26.74 12.74 7.70
C GLU A 129 -27.07 13.18 6.26
N LYS A 130 -27.00 14.49 5.97
CA LYS A 130 -27.13 15.00 4.60
C LYS A 130 -25.87 14.76 3.79
N GLU A 131 -24.70 14.93 4.40
CA GLU A 131 -23.41 14.67 3.78
C GLU A 131 -23.25 13.18 3.45
N ILE A 132 -23.60 12.29 4.37
CA ILE A 132 -23.66 10.84 4.12
C ILE A 132 -24.64 10.53 2.97
N ARG A 133 -25.80 11.19 2.90
CA ARG A 133 -26.73 10.99 1.76
C ARG A 133 -26.15 11.45 0.43
N ILE A 134 -25.42 12.57 0.40
CA ILE A 134 -24.77 13.07 -0.81
C ILE A 134 -23.63 12.12 -1.20
N LEU A 135 -22.78 11.72 -0.26
CA LEU A 135 -21.69 10.78 -0.52
C LEU A 135 -22.20 9.41 -0.99
N VAL A 136 -23.33 8.93 -0.47
CA VAL A 136 -23.98 7.70 -0.97
C VAL A 136 -24.53 7.89 -2.39
N GLN A 137 -25.06 9.07 -2.73
CA GLN A 137 -25.49 9.38 -4.10
C GLN A 137 -24.31 9.51 -5.06
N GLU A 138 -23.21 10.14 -4.62
CA GLU A 138 -21.97 10.26 -5.39
C GLU A 138 -21.33 8.90 -5.61
N ARG A 139 -21.27 8.04 -4.58
CA ARG A 139 -20.82 6.66 -4.72
C ARG A 139 -21.72 5.89 -5.68
N GLY A 140 -23.04 6.03 -5.59
CA GLY A 140 -23.96 5.41 -6.54
C GLY A 140 -23.81 5.94 -7.98
N ALA A 141 -23.36 7.18 -8.17
CA ALA A 141 -23.05 7.73 -9.49
C ALA A 141 -21.69 7.24 -10.01
N GLN A 142 -20.70 7.07 -9.13
CA GLN A 142 -19.40 6.48 -9.45
C GLN A 142 -19.55 4.98 -9.79
N ASP A 143 -20.32 4.23 -9.01
CA ASP A 143 -20.62 2.81 -9.25
C ASP A 143 -21.29 2.62 -10.61
N LYS A 144 -22.19 3.53 -11.02
CA LYS A 144 -22.78 3.52 -12.38
C LYS A 144 -21.75 3.81 -13.47
N ARG A 145 -20.88 4.81 -13.28
CA ARG A 145 -19.81 5.11 -14.24
C ARG A 145 -18.84 3.95 -14.38
N LEU A 146 -18.54 3.25 -13.29
CA LEU A 146 -17.71 2.04 -13.30
C LEU A 146 -18.40 0.93 -14.10
N GLN A 147 -19.70 0.66 -13.87
CA GLN A 147 -20.45 -0.31 -14.66
C GLN A 147 -20.49 0.03 -16.15
N ASP A 148 -20.66 1.32 -16.51
CA ASP A 148 -20.65 1.75 -17.91
C ASP A 148 -19.27 1.53 -18.56
N LEU A 149 -18.19 1.80 -17.82
CA LEU A 149 -16.82 1.55 -18.29
C LEU A 149 -16.52 0.05 -18.41
N GLU A 150 -16.96 -0.77 -17.46
CA GLU A 150 -16.87 -2.23 -17.51
C GLU A 150 -17.60 -2.80 -18.74
N ALA A 151 -18.80 -2.29 -19.04
CA ALA A 151 -19.56 -2.71 -20.22
C ALA A 151 -18.90 -2.31 -21.55
N GLU A 152 -18.30 -1.11 -21.64
CA GLU A 152 -17.53 -0.72 -22.82
C GLU A 152 -16.23 -1.52 -22.96
N LEU A 153 -15.57 -1.89 -21.85
CA LEU A 153 -14.43 -2.81 -21.87
C LEU A 153 -14.84 -4.19 -22.38
N GLU A 154 -15.91 -4.79 -21.87
CA GLU A 154 -16.42 -6.10 -22.33
C GLU A 154 -16.74 -6.08 -23.83
N LYS A 155 -17.30 -4.97 -24.32
CA LYS A 155 -17.60 -4.76 -25.75
C LYS A 155 -16.33 -4.60 -26.59
N LEU A 156 -15.30 -3.91 -26.08
CA LEU A 156 -14.00 -3.81 -26.76
C LEU A 156 -13.27 -5.16 -26.77
N GLU A 157 -13.35 -5.93 -25.69
CA GLU A 157 -12.81 -7.29 -25.60
C GLU A 157 -13.48 -8.24 -26.60
N ALA A 158 -14.81 -8.14 -26.75
CA ALA A 158 -15.55 -8.89 -27.76
C ALA A 158 -15.13 -8.52 -29.19
N LYS A 159 -14.91 -7.23 -29.46
CA LYS A 159 -14.39 -6.75 -30.76
C LYS A 159 -12.97 -7.24 -31.02
N LEU A 160 -12.09 -7.14 -30.04
CA LEU A 160 -10.71 -7.64 -30.13
C LEU A 160 -10.71 -9.15 -30.41
N SER A 161 -11.54 -9.91 -29.70
CA SER A 161 -11.70 -11.36 -29.91
C SER A 161 -12.25 -11.71 -31.30
N ALA A 162 -13.06 -10.84 -31.90
CA ALA A 162 -13.52 -11.01 -33.29
C ALA A 162 -12.39 -10.75 -34.28
N VAL A 163 -11.64 -9.65 -34.11
CA VAL A 163 -10.49 -9.30 -34.97
C VAL A 163 -9.38 -10.35 -34.86
N VAL A 164 -9.11 -10.89 -33.67
CA VAL A 164 -8.15 -11.97 -33.48
C VAL A 164 -8.58 -13.22 -34.26
N ARG A 165 -9.86 -13.61 -34.19
CA ARG A 165 -10.39 -14.75 -34.96
C ARG A 165 -10.26 -14.53 -36.47
N GLU A 166 -10.55 -13.32 -36.94
CA GLU A 166 -10.39 -12.95 -38.35
C GLU A 166 -8.91 -13.01 -38.77
N LYS A 167 -7.99 -12.42 -37.99
CA LYS A 167 -6.54 -12.50 -38.22
C LYS A 167 -6.06 -13.96 -38.30
N THR A 168 -6.53 -14.83 -37.40
CA THR A 168 -6.19 -16.25 -37.44
C THR A 168 -6.71 -16.92 -38.72
N SER A 169 -7.92 -16.58 -39.17
CA SER A 169 -8.47 -17.11 -40.43
C SER A 169 -7.69 -16.63 -41.67
N LEU A 170 -7.30 -15.35 -41.70
CA LEU A 170 -6.48 -14.79 -42.79
C LEU A 170 -5.08 -15.40 -42.80
N SER A 171 -4.47 -15.59 -41.62
CA SER A 171 -3.18 -16.27 -41.50
C SER A 171 -3.23 -17.71 -42.01
N ALA A 172 -4.31 -18.44 -41.74
CA ALA A 172 -4.52 -19.78 -42.30
C ALA A 172 -4.72 -19.74 -43.83
N GLY A 173 -5.41 -18.72 -44.34
CA GLY A 173 -5.53 -18.45 -45.77
C GLY A 173 -4.18 -18.19 -46.44
N ASN A 174 -3.34 -17.33 -45.85
CA ASN A 174 -1.98 -17.07 -46.33
C ASN A 174 -1.13 -18.33 -46.35
N ALA A 175 -1.14 -19.14 -45.30
CA ALA A 175 -0.41 -20.40 -45.27
C ALA A 175 -0.86 -21.38 -46.39
N SER A 176 -2.16 -21.39 -46.72
CA SER A 176 -2.68 -22.18 -47.85
C SER A 176 -2.21 -21.63 -49.20
N LEU A 177 -2.22 -20.31 -49.38
CA LEU A 177 -1.74 -19.66 -50.60
C LEU A 177 -0.24 -19.85 -50.80
N GLU A 178 0.56 -19.73 -49.73
CA GLU A 178 1.99 -20.05 -49.76
C GLU A 178 2.23 -21.49 -50.20
N LYS A 179 1.45 -22.44 -49.66
CA LYS A 179 1.54 -23.85 -50.08
C LYS A 179 1.23 -24.02 -51.57
N GLN A 180 0.17 -23.38 -52.08
CA GLN A 180 -0.15 -23.40 -53.52
C GLN A 180 0.96 -22.78 -54.37
N LEU A 181 1.58 -21.69 -53.91
CA LEU A 181 2.68 -21.02 -54.60
C LEU A 181 3.92 -21.91 -54.68
N THR A 182 4.24 -22.64 -53.60
CA THR A 182 5.35 -23.61 -53.62
C THR A 182 5.07 -24.79 -54.57
N GLU A 183 3.82 -25.23 -54.68
CA GLU A 183 3.43 -26.32 -55.59
C GLU A 183 3.43 -25.88 -57.06
N LEU A 184 2.95 -24.65 -57.35
CA LEU A 184 3.09 -24.02 -58.66
C LEU A 184 4.56 -23.82 -59.05
N THR A 185 5.41 -23.45 -58.09
CA THR A 185 6.84 -23.31 -58.34
C THR A 185 7.47 -24.66 -58.71
N ARG A 186 7.19 -25.72 -57.94
CA ARG A 186 7.65 -27.09 -58.26
C ARG A 186 7.13 -27.60 -59.60
N THR A 187 5.88 -27.34 -59.94
CA THR A 187 5.32 -27.75 -61.24
C THR A 187 5.92 -26.96 -62.39
N ASN A 188 6.21 -25.67 -62.21
CA ASN A 188 6.91 -24.86 -63.20
C ASN A 188 8.36 -25.31 -63.38
N GLU A 189 9.07 -25.66 -62.31
CA GLU A 189 10.40 -26.28 -62.38
C GLU A 189 10.36 -27.64 -63.10
N LEU A 190 9.35 -28.48 -62.81
CA LEU A 190 9.14 -29.75 -63.51
C LEU A 190 8.86 -29.55 -65.00
N LEU A 191 8.01 -28.57 -65.36
CA LEU A 191 7.73 -28.22 -66.75
C LEU A 191 8.99 -27.69 -67.44
N LYS A 192 9.75 -26.78 -66.82
CA LYS A 192 11.03 -26.31 -67.34
C LYS A 192 11.99 -27.48 -67.59
N SER A 193 12.09 -28.41 -66.65
CA SER A 193 12.90 -29.63 -66.83
C SER A 193 12.42 -30.48 -68.01
N LYS A 194 11.11 -30.69 -68.17
CA LYS A 194 10.55 -31.46 -69.30
C LYS A 194 10.67 -30.75 -70.65
N PHE A 195 10.62 -29.42 -70.69
CA PHE A 195 10.80 -28.64 -71.93
C PHE A 195 12.26 -28.36 -72.27
N SER A 196 13.19 -28.56 -71.33
CA SER A 196 14.63 -28.53 -71.58
C SER A 196 15.18 -29.81 -72.24
N GLU A 197 14.34 -30.83 -72.46
CA GLU A 197 14.72 -32.09 -73.09
C GLU A 197 14.83 -31.95 -74.64
N ASP A 198 15.91 -32.53 -75.18
CA ASP A 198 16.61 -32.42 -76.49
C ASP A 198 15.78 -32.56 -77.81
N GLY A 199 14.45 -32.46 -77.77
CA GLY A 199 13.56 -32.64 -78.93
C GLY A 199 13.43 -31.42 -79.85
N ASN A 200 13.31 -30.22 -79.29
CA ASN A 200 13.01 -29.01 -80.07
C ASN A 200 14.23 -28.42 -80.80
N GLN A 201 15.44 -28.65 -80.28
CA GLN A 201 16.66 -28.14 -80.90
C GLN A 201 17.04 -28.94 -82.17
N LYS A 202 16.68 -30.24 -82.24
CA LYS A 202 16.85 -31.08 -83.43
C LYS A 202 15.87 -30.70 -84.54
N ASN A 203 14.59 -30.46 -84.20
CA ASN A 203 13.59 -30.01 -85.17
C ASN A 203 13.91 -28.64 -85.76
N LEU A 204 14.38 -27.69 -84.96
CA LEU A 204 14.78 -26.36 -85.44
C LEU A 204 15.99 -26.44 -86.41
N ARG A 205 16.96 -27.32 -86.15
CA ARG A 205 18.10 -27.55 -87.05
C ARG A 205 17.69 -28.18 -88.38
N VAL A 206 16.74 -29.13 -88.38
CA VAL A 206 16.20 -29.74 -89.62
C VAL A 206 15.43 -28.71 -90.45
N LEU A 207 14.53 -27.95 -89.82
CA LEU A 207 13.77 -26.87 -90.48
C LEU A 207 14.68 -25.76 -91.06
N SER A 208 15.74 -25.41 -90.34
CA SER A 208 16.74 -24.43 -90.83
C SER A 208 17.48 -24.94 -92.08
N LEU A 209 17.78 -26.23 -92.14
CA LEU A 209 18.45 -26.86 -93.27
C LEU A 209 17.53 -26.98 -94.49
N GLU A 210 16.23 -27.20 -94.28
CA GLU A 210 15.22 -27.19 -95.34
C GLU A 210 14.97 -25.78 -95.90
N LEU A 211 14.87 -24.76 -95.04
CA LEU A 211 14.74 -23.36 -95.46
C LEU A 211 15.93 -22.93 -96.32
N MET A 212 17.14 -23.36 -95.98
CA MET A 212 18.34 -23.08 -96.78
C MET A 212 18.28 -23.75 -98.16
N LYS A 213 17.76 -24.99 -98.26
CA LYS A 213 17.56 -25.68 -99.55
C LYS A 213 16.52 -24.98 -100.43
N PHE A 214 15.40 -24.53 -99.87
CA PHE A 214 14.38 -23.78 -100.62
C PHE A 214 14.88 -22.42 -101.07
N ARG A 215 15.66 -21.72 -100.24
CA ARG A 215 16.30 -20.44 -100.59
C ARG A 215 17.23 -20.59 -101.80
N ASN A 216 18.09 -21.60 -101.80
CA ASN A 216 19.01 -21.87 -102.91
C ASN A 216 18.27 -22.25 -104.22
N ARG A 217 17.14 -22.96 -104.14
CA ARG A 217 16.28 -23.25 -105.31
C ARG A 217 15.57 -22.00 -105.85
N ARG A 218 15.13 -21.08 -104.99
CA ARG A 218 14.54 -19.80 -105.41
C ARG A 218 15.59 -18.95 -106.12
N GLU A 219 16.80 -18.88 -105.57
CA GLU A 219 17.87 -18.03 -106.09
C GLU A 219 18.38 -18.50 -107.47
N THR A 220 18.49 -19.82 -107.68
CA THR A 220 18.81 -20.38 -109.00
C THR A 220 17.71 -20.10 -110.04
N LYS A 221 16.43 -20.22 -109.67
CA LYS A 221 15.31 -19.81 -110.55
C LYS A 221 15.33 -18.31 -110.87
N MET A 222 15.65 -17.47 -109.88
CA MET A 222 15.74 -16.02 -110.07
C MET A 222 16.86 -15.64 -111.03
N ARG A 223 18.05 -16.24 -110.92
CA ARG A 223 19.17 -16.01 -111.86
C ARG A 223 18.82 -16.46 -113.29
N SER A 224 18.07 -17.56 -113.45
CA SER A 224 17.57 -18.00 -114.77
C SER A 224 16.54 -17.04 -115.38
N MET A 225 15.68 -16.43 -114.56
CA MET A 225 14.70 -15.43 -115.00
C MET A 225 15.39 -14.13 -115.46
N VAL A 226 16.40 -13.66 -114.73
CA VAL A 226 17.17 -12.45 -115.08
C VAL A 226 17.92 -12.64 -116.41
N ALA A 227 18.50 -13.82 -116.66
CA ALA A 227 19.14 -14.13 -117.94
C ALA A 227 18.14 -14.13 -119.13
N LYS A 228 16.88 -14.56 -118.91
CA LYS A 228 15.83 -14.49 -119.94
C LYS A 228 15.34 -13.07 -120.20
N GLN A 229 15.32 -12.21 -119.19
CA GLN A 229 14.92 -10.81 -119.32
C GLN A 229 15.95 -10.00 -120.13
N GLN A 230 17.26 -10.22 -119.90
CA GLN A 230 18.33 -9.60 -120.69
C GLN A 230 18.33 -10.03 -122.17
N GLY A 231 17.89 -11.25 -122.49
CA GLY A 231 17.73 -11.72 -123.87
C GLY A 231 16.56 -11.08 -124.64
N MET A 232 15.55 -10.53 -123.95
CA MET A 232 14.46 -9.79 -124.58
C MET A 232 14.81 -8.30 -124.79
N GLU A 233 15.64 -7.73 -123.91
CA GLU A 233 16.16 -6.35 -124.02
C GLU A 233 17.00 -6.12 -125.30
N VAL A 234 17.82 -7.11 -125.70
CA VAL A 234 18.65 -7.05 -126.92
C VAL A 234 17.81 -7.13 -128.20
N LYS A 235 16.63 -7.77 -128.17
CA LYS A 235 15.72 -7.83 -129.33
C LYS A 235 14.92 -6.52 -129.51
N LEU A 236 14.76 -5.73 -128.46
CA LEU A 236 14.05 -4.44 -128.49
C LEU A 236 14.91 -3.27 -129.01
N GLN A 237 16.25 -3.38 -128.94
CA GLN A 237 17.17 -2.38 -129.52
C GLN A 237 17.42 -2.53 -131.04
N VAL A 238 17.07 -3.66 -131.65
CA VAL A 238 17.28 -3.90 -133.10
C VAL A 238 16.10 -3.42 -133.94
N THR A 239 14.89 -3.38 -133.39
CA THR A 239 13.67 -2.89 -134.08
C THR A 239 13.46 -1.38 -133.99
N GLN A 240 14.32 -0.67 -133.26
CA GLN A 240 14.28 0.78 -133.11
C GLN A 240 15.30 1.52 -134.02
N LYS A 241 16.04 0.78 -134.85
CA LYS A 241 16.98 1.31 -135.86
C LYS A 241 16.47 1.23 -137.31
N SER A 242 15.20 0.89 -137.55
CA SER A 242 14.64 0.71 -138.91
C SER A 242 13.41 1.58 -139.20
N LEU A 243 13.21 2.69 -138.47
CA LEU A 243 12.05 3.59 -138.65
C LEU A 243 12.41 5.08 -138.74
N GLU A 244 13.71 5.42 -138.79
CA GLU A 244 14.22 6.80 -138.94
C GLU A 244 14.77 7.13 -140.35
N GLU A 245 14.64 6.21 -141.32
CA GLU A 245 14.95 6.50 -142.73
C GLU A 245 13.68 6.49 -143.57
N SER A 246 12.84 7.49 -143.33
CA SER A 246 11.75 7.85 -144.22
C SER A 246 11.93 9.28 -144.73
N GLN A 247 12.03 9.37 -146.06
CA GLN A 247 11.50 10.44 -146.92
C GLN A 247 12.44 11.57 -147.37
N GLY A 248 12.52 11.67 -148.70
CA GLY A 248 13.06 12.82 -149.40
C GLY A 248 12.87 12.77 -150.92
N LYS A 249 11.64 13.09 -151.37
CA LYS A 249 11.27 13.73 -152.65
C LYS A 249 10.93 12.84 -153.87
N GLY A 250 9.63 12.81 -154.16
CA GLY A 250 9.10 12.74 -155.52
C GLY A 250 8.71 14.15 -155.99
N ALA A 251 9.40 14.65 -157.01
CA ALA A 251 9.00 15.77 -157.84
C ALA A 251 9.66 15.59 -159.22
N GLN A 252 8.87 15.26 -160.25
CA GLN A 252 8.89 15.88 -161.58
C GLN A 252 8.18 15.01 -162.62
N LEU A 253 6.90 15.32 -162.83
CA LEU A 253 6.26 15.49 -164.13
C LEU A 253 6.62 14.48 -165.24
N GLU A 254 5.81 13.44 -165.35
CA GLU A 254 5.34 12.98 -166.66
C GLU A 254 4.48 14.08 -167.27
N GLY A 255 5.04 14.76 -168.27
CA GLY A 255 4.36 15.81 -168.97
C GLY A 255 5.09 16.15 -170.26
N LYS A 256 4.46 15.75 -171.37
CA LYS A 256 4.63 16.25 -172.75
C LYS A 256 5.46 15.37 -173.70
N LEU A 257 4.92 14.20 -174.04
CA LEU A 257 4.66 13.91 -175.45
C LEU A 257 3.17 14.19 -175.73
N VAL A 258 2.96 15.19 -176.58
CA VAL A 258 1.83 15.35 -177.52
C VAL A 258 0.47 15.79 -176.96
N SER A 259 0.43 17.09 -176.68
CA SER A 259 -0.48 18.07 -177.28
C SER A 259 -1.91 17.71 -177.70
N ILE A 260 -2.84 18.41 -177.04
CA ILE A 260 -3.89 19.27 -177.63
C ILE A 260 -5.07 18.56 -178.32
N GLN A 261 -6.13 18.35 -177.54
CA GLN A 261 -7.45 18.98 -177.73
C GLN A 261 -8.35 18.56 -176.53
N LYS A 262 -8.48 19.40 -175.50
CA LYS A 262 -9.47 20.49 -175.40
C LYS A 262 -10.85 19.91 -175.00
N GLU A 263 -11.13 19.77 -173.70
CA GLU A 263 -11.67 20.84 -172.82
C GLU A 263 -12.89 21.54 -173.42
N THR A 264 -14.07 21.33 -172.83
CA THR A 264 -15.17 22.34 -172.67
C THR A 264 -16.43 21.74 -172.00
N LEU A 265 -16.31 20.79 -171.06
CA LEU A 265 -17.49 20.27 -170.33
C LEU A 265 -17.31 20.10 -168.80
N ASP A 266 -16.09 20.24 -168.26
CA ASP A 266 -15.77 19.92 -166.85
C ASP A 266 -16.11 21.02 -165.82
N GLU A 267 -16.37 22.26 -166.25
CA GLU A 267 -16.60 23.42 -165.34
C GLU A 267 -17.84 23.30 -164.44
N LYS A 268 -18.79 22.41 -164.74
CA LYS A 268 -19.99 22.21 -163.90
C LYS A 268 -19.77 21.26 -162.71
N SER A 269 -18.74 20.40 -162.75
CA SER A 269 -18.48 19.41 -161.69
C SER A 269 -17.68 19.97 -160.51
N ASP A 270 -17.01 21.11 -160.69
CA ASP A 270 -16.14 21.71 -159.69
C ASP A 270 -16.88 22.67 -158.75
N THR A 271 -18.00 23.26 -159.18
CA THR A 271 -18.84 24.09 -158.31
C THR A 271 -19.58 23.31 -157.23
N GLU A 272 -19.89 22.03 -157.49
CA GLU A 272 -20.66 21.18 -156.57
C GLU A 272 -19.78 20.64 -155.43
N LYS A 273 -18.54 20.24 -155.72
CA LYS A 273 -17.54 19.83 -154.70
C LYS A 273 -17.17 20.97 -153.75
N LEU A 274 -17.19 22.21 -154.23
CA LEU A 274 -16.88 23.38 -153.40
C LEU A 274 -17.95 23.62 -152.32
N LEU A 275 -19.22 23.36 -152.63
CA LEU A 275 -20.32 23.47 -151.68
C LEU A 275 -20.23 22.38 -150.59
N GLU A 276 -19.88 21.16 -150.97
CA GLU A 276 -19.68 20.05 -150.03
C GLU A 276 -18.54 20.35 -149.03
N TYR A 277 -17.42 20.90 -149.50
CA TYR A 277 -16.33 21.35 -148.61
C TYR A 277 -16.74 22.52 -147.69
N ILE A 278 -17.57 23.45 -148.15
CA ILE A 278 -18.06 24.55 -147.30
C ILE A 278 -18.97 24.02 -146.19
N GLU A 279 -19.81 23.04 -146.50
CA GLU A 279 -20.73 22.41 -145.54
C GLU A 279 -19.97 21.55 -144.53
N GLU A 280 -18.94 20.80 -144.95
CA GLU A 280 -18.02 20.08 -144.06
C GLU A 280 -17.22 21.03 -143.14
N ILE A 281 -16.71 22.15 -143.67
CA ILE A 281 -16.02 23.18 -142.89
C ILE A 281 -16.99 23.82 -141.88
N SER A 282 -18.25 24.05 -142.27
CA SER A 282 -19.26 24.60 -141.37
C SER A 282 -19.60 23.63 -140.24
N CYS A 283 -19.80 22.34 -140.54
CA CYS A 283 -20.00 21.30 -139.53
C CYS A 283 -18.79 21.15 -138.60
N ALA A 284 -17.57 21.20 -139.13
CA ALA A 284 -16.35 21.17 -138.33
C ALA A 284 -16.21 22.42 -137.45
N SER A 285 -16.60 23.60 -137.96
CA SER A 285 -16.63 24.85 -137.21
C SER A 285 -17.61 24.80 -136.04
N ASP A 286 -18.83 24.31 -136.27
CA ASP A 286 -19.84 24.11 -135.21
C ASP A 286 -19.35 23.15 -134.13
N GLN A 287 -18.64 22.08 -134.53
CA GLN A 287 -18.04 21.13 -133.61
C GLN A 287 -16.90 21.76 -132.78
N VAL A 288 -16.09 22.63 -133.38
CA VAL A 288 -15.06 23.41 -132.68
C VAL A 288 -15.68 24.41 -131.70
N GLU A 289 -16.77 25.08 -132.06
CA GLU A 289 -17.50 25.97 -131.14
C GLU A 289 -18.10 25.20 -129.96
N LYS A 290 -18.68 24.03 -130.22
CA LYS A 290 -19.16 23.14 -129.15
C LYS A 290 -18.02 22.73 -128.20
N TYR A 291 -16.86 22.34 -128.73
CA TYR A 291 -15.71 22.02 -127.89
C TYR A 291 -15.19 23.23 -127.11
N LYS A 292 -15.22 24.45 -127.66
CA LYS A 292 -14.87 25.66 -126.90
C LYS A 292 -15.81 25.87 -125.72
N LEU A 293 -17.12 25.65 -125.91
CA LEU A 293 -18.11 25.79 -124.85
C LEU A 293 -17.94 24.70 -123.77
N ASP A 294 -17.68 23.46 -124.18
CA ASP A 294 -17.37 22.35 -123.25
C ASP A 294 -16.09 22.63 -122.45
N ILE A 295 -15.04 23.17 -123.09
CA ILE A 295 -13.80 23.58 -122.41
C ILE A 295 -14.09 24.69 -121.40
N ALA A 296 -14.85 25.72 -121.76
CA ALA A 296 -15.20 26.81 -120.85
C ALA A 296 -15.99 26.31 -119.63
N GLN A 297 -16.95 25.39 -119.84
CA GLN A 297 -17.71 24.78 -118.74
C GLN A 297 -16.80 23.92 -117.84
N LEU A 298 -15.88 23.14 -118.42
CA LEU A 298 -14.90 22.37 -117.65
C LEU A 298 -13.96 23.28 -116.86
N GLU A 299 -13.50 24.39 -117.44
CA GLU A 299 -12.68 25.39 -116.74
C GLU A 299 -13.40 26.04 -115.57
N GLU A 300 -14.69 26.37 -115.73
CA GLU A 300 -15.53 26.89 -114.65
C GLU A 300 -15.68 25.87 -113.51
N ASN A 301 -16.04 24.62 -113.85
CA ASN A 301 -16.13 23.53 -112.88
C ASN A 301 -14.77 23.30 -112.17
N LEU A 302 -13.65 23.43 -112.87
CA LEU A 302 -12.30 23.30 -112.30
C LEU A 302 -12.01 24.45 -111.31
N LYS A 303 -12.42 25.68 -111.64
CA LYS A 303 -12.30 26.84 -110.73
C LYS A 303 -13.15 26.64 -109.46
N GLU A 304 -14.38 26.18 -109.60
CA GLU A 304 -15.25 25.87 -108.46
C GLU A 304 -14.66 24.78 -107.57
N LYS A 305 -14.20 23.66 -108.16
CA LYS A 305 -13.52 22.58 -107.42
C LYS A 305 -12.25 23.04 -106.74
N ASN A 306 -11.46 23.92 -107.38
CA ASN A 306 -10.29 24.52 -106.76
C ASN A 306 -10.65 25.39 -105.56
N HIS A 307 -11.74 26.17 -105.64
CA HIS A 307 -12.23 26.96 -104.52
C HIS A 307 -12.70 26.07 -103.36
N GLU A 308 -13.43 24.99 -103.65
CA GLU A 308 -13.86 23.98 -102.67
C GLU A 308 -12.65 23.32 -101.97
N VAL A 309 -11.62 22.93 -102.74
CA VAL A 309 -10.37 22.39 -102.18
C VAL A 309 -9.66 23.40 -101.27
N LEU A 310 -9.64 24.69 -101.63
CA LEU A 310 -9.04 25.73 -100.79
C LEU A 310 -9.82 25.94 -99.48
N SER A 311 -11.16 25.97 -99.54
CA SER A 311 -12.01 26.06 -98.35
C SER A 311 -11.82 24.85 -97.43
N LEU A 312 -11.77 23.64 -98.00
CA LEU A 312 -11.52 22.41 -97.22
C LEU A 312 -10.13 22.43 -96.59
N LYS A 313 -9.09 22.88 -97.33
CA LYS A 313 -7.74 23.04 -96.78
C LYS A 313 -7.70 24.02 -95.60
N GLN A 314 -8.36 25.18 -95.71
CA GLN A 314 -8.46 26.13 -94.61
C GLN A 314 -9.16 25.52 -93.39
N SER A 315 -10.29 24.83 -93.59
CA SER A 315 -11.01 24.17 -92.49
C SER A 315 -10.17 23.06 -91.81
N LEU A 316 -9.36 22.33 -92.59
CA LEU A 316 -8.42 21.33 -92.07
C LEU A 316 -7.31 21.98 -91.25
N GLU A 317 -6.76 23.09 -91.73
CA GLU A 317 -5.72 23.85 -91.01
C GLU A 317 -6.26 24.39 -89.67
N GLU A 318 -7.45 24.98 -89.67
CA GLU A 318 -8.11 25.44 -88.44
C GLU A 318 -8.34 24.29 -87.45
N ASN A 319 -8.81 23.13 -87.94
CA ASN A 319 -8.98 21.94 -87.10
C ASN A 319 -7.65 21.43 -86.55
N ILE A 320 -6.57 21.46 -87.34
CA ILE A 320 -5.21 21.08 -86.87
C ILE A 320 -4.77 21.99 -85.72
N VAL A 321 -4.96 23.31 -85.85
CA VAL A 321 -4.62 24.27 -84.78
C VAL A 321 -5.43 24.02 -83.51
N ILE A 322 -6.74 23.78 -83.64
CA ILE A 322 -7.61 23.48 -82.49
C ILE A 322 -7.18 22.18 -81.80
N LEU A 323 -6.92 21.12 -82.57
CA LEU A 323 -6.45 19.84 -82.03
C LEU A 323 -5.06 19.97 -81.39
N SER A 324 -4.15 20.74 -81.99
CA SER A 324 -2.83 21.02 -81.41
C SER A 324 -2.96 21.70 -80.05
N LYS A 325 -3.82 22.71 -79.96
CA LYS A 325 -4.08 23.40 -78.68
C LYS A 325 -4.70 22.47 -77.63
N GLN A 326 -5.62 21.60 -78.04
CA GLN A 326 -6.19 20.59 -77.13
C GLN A 326 -5.14 19.60 -76.63
N VAL A 327 -4.19 19.20 -77.49
CA VAL A 327 -3.07 18.33 -77.11
C VAL A 327 -2.15 19.05 -76.11
N GLU A 328 -1.83 20.32 -76.34
CA GLU A 328 -1.02 21.13 -75.41
C GLU A 328 -1.70 21.30 -74.04
N ASP A 329 -3.01 21.59 -74.02
CA ASP A 329 -3.78 21.73 -72.78
C ASP A 329 -3.85 20.41 -72.00
N LEU A 330 -3.99 19.27 -72.71
CA LEU A 330 -3.96 17.94 -72.09
C LEU A 330 -2.58 17.59 -71.55
N ASP A 331 -1.51 17.93 -72.28
CA ASP A 331 -0.13 17.70 -71.83
C ASP A 331 0.17 18.51 -70.55
N ALA A 332 -0.23 19.78 -70.51
CA ALA A 332 -0.11 20.62 -69.31
C ALA A 332 -0.89 20.03 -68.12
N LYS A 333 -2.08 19.49 -68.36
CA LYS A 333 -2.88 18.81 -67.32
C LYS A 333 -2.21 17.52 -66.85
N CYS A 334 -1.62 16.73 -67.75
CA CYS A 334 -0.86 15.54 -67.40
C CYS A 334 0.36 15.88 -66.52
N GLN A 335 1.12 16.91 -66.87
CA GLN A 335 2.26 17.38 -66.07
C GLN A 335 1.86 17.84 -64.67
N LEU A 336 0.74 18.56 -64.54
CA LEU A 336 0.21 18.96 -63.23
C LEU A 336 -0.18 17.75 -62.38
N LEU A 337 -0.88 16.77 -62.96
CA LEU A 337 -1.26 15.54 -62.26
C LEU A 337 -0.04 14.70 -61.86
N GLU A 338 1.01 14.65 -62.69
CA GLU A 338 2.26 13.99 -62.34
C GLU A 338 2.94 14.66 -61.14
N LYS A 339 2.95 16.00 -61.12
CA LYS A 339 3.49 16.75 -59.98
C LYS A 339 2.67 16.53 -58.71
N GLU A 340 1.35 16.62 -58.79
CA GLU A 340 0.47 16.35 -57.63
C GLU A 340 0.64 14.93 -57.10
N LYS A 341 0.82 13.95 -58.00
CA LYS A 341 1.12 12.57 -57.63
C LYS A 341 2.47 12.46 -56.91
N GLU A 342 3.51 13.12 -57.40
CA GLU A 342 4.83 13.11 -56.76
C GLU A 342 4.79 13.80 -55.39
N ASP A 343 4.09 14.92 -55.26
CA ASP A 343 3.90 15.63 -53.98
C ASP A 343 3.09 14.78 -52.98
N LEU A 344 2.11 13.99 -53.43
CA LEU A 344 1.42 13.00 -52.60
C LEU A 344 2.36 11.88 -52.16
N ILE A 345 3.14 11.30 -53.07
CA ILE A 345 4.11 10.24 -52.75
C ILE A 345 5.14 10.73 -51.73
N ASN A 346 5.62 11.97 -51.86
CA ASN A 346 6.59 12.53 -50.91
C ASN A 346 5.96 12.78 -49.53
N ARG A 347 4.73 13.27 -49.47
CA ARG A 347 3.99 13.38 -48.19
C ARG A 347 3.75 12.02 -47.55
N ASP A 348 3.31 11.03 -48.31
CA ASP A 348 3.09 9.67 -47.79
C ASP A 348 4.40 9.07 -47.24
N ARG A 349 5.54 9.28 -47.93
CA ARG A 349 6.87 8.86 -47.44
C ARG A 349 7.27 9.57 -46.15
N GLU A 350 7.04 10.88 -46.06
CA GLU A 350 7.34 11.66 -44.84
C GLU A 350 6.49 11.21 -43.65
N GLU A 351 5.19 10.96 -43.89
CA GLU A 351 4.28 10.41 -42.88
C GLU A 351 4.71 9.01 -42.43
N ASP A 352 5.11 8.13 -43.35
CA ASP A 352 5.60 6.79 -43.04
C ASP A 352 6.89 6.83 -42.19
N GLU A 353 7.86 7.68 -42.53
CA GLU A 353 9.09 7.81 -41.73
C GLU A 353 8.82 8.46 -40.36
N ASN A 354 7.90 9.42 -40.28
CA ASN A 354 7.47 9.99 -39.00
C ASN A 354 6.82 8.93 -38.11
N LEU A 355 5.84 8.18 -38.64
CA LEU A 355 5.16 7.10 -37.91
C LEU A 355 6.15 6.02 -37.47
N LYS A 356 7.12 5.67 -38.31
CA LYS A 356 8.18 4.73 -37.97
C LYS A 356 9.07 5.23 -36.84
N SER A 357 9.45 6.52 -36.84
CA SER A 357 10.20 7.12 -35.74
C SER A 357 9.40 7.15 -34.43
N GLU A 358 8.09 7.42 -34.50
CA GLU A 358 7.19 7.38 -33.35
C GLU A 358 7.04 5.96 -32.80
N MET A 359 6.87 4.97 -33.67
CA MET A 359 6.84 3.56 -33.26
C MET A 359 8.13 3.14 -32.56
N GLN A 360 9.28 3.51 -33.10
CA GLN A 360 10.58 3.18 -32.49
C GLN A 360 10.74 3.85 -31.12
N ASN A 361 10.36 5.12 -30.99
CA ASN A 361 10.36 5.84 -29.71
C ASN A 361 9.42 5.18 -28.68
N LEU A 362 8.26 4.70 -29.11
CA LEU A 362 7.32 3.98 -28.25
C LEU A 362 7.86 2.60 -27.84
N GLU A 363 8.52 1.87 -28.74
CA GLU A 363 9.20 0.62 -28.40
C GLU A 363 10.30 0.82 -27.37
N GLU A 364 11.15 1.84 -27.53
CA GLU A 364 12.19 2.17 -26.57
C GLU A 364 11.61 2.54 -25.20
N LYS A 365 10.55 3.36 -25.16
CA LYS A 365 9.83 3.68 -23.92
C LYS A 365 9.24 2.45 -23.25
N LEU A 366 8.63 1.54 -24.02
CA LEU A 366 8.07 0.29 -23.51
C LEU A 366 9.15 -0.60 -22.90
N ILE A 367 10.35 -0.66 -23.52
CA ILE A 367 11.49 -1.42 -22.98
C ILE A 367 11.95 -0.81 -21.66
N LEU A 368 12.08 0.51 -21.58
CA LEU A 368 12.47 1.20 -20.35
C LEU A 368 11.44 1.01 -19.23
N GLU A 369 10.15 1.13 -19.53
CA GLU A 369 9.07 0.87 -18.55
C GLU A 369 9.10 -0.58 -18.06
N LYS A 370 9.34 -1.56 -18.93
CA LYS A 370 9.47 -2.96 -18.53
C LYS A 370 10.65 -3.17 -17.58
N GLN A 371 11.80 -2.57 -17.87
CA GLN A 371 12.97 -2.65 -17.00
C GLN A 371 12.73 -1.99 -15.63
N GLU A 372 12.06 -0.84 -15.60
CA GLU A 372 11.68 -0.21 -14.34
C GLU A 372 10.67 -1.05 -13.56
N HIS A 373 9.70 -1.67 -14.24
CA HIS A 373 8.75 -2.57 -13.59
C HIS A 373 9.43 -3.80 -12.99
N GLU A 374 10.39 -4.40 -13.69
CA GLU A 374 11.20 -5.51 -13.16
C GLU A 374 12.02 -5.10 -11.93
N LYS A 375 12.62 -3.91 -11.93
CA LYS A 375 13.34 -3.37 -10.75
C LYS A 375 12.39 -3.14 -9.58
N LEU A 376 11.20 -2.59 -9.83
CA LEU A 376 10.18 -2.39 -8.81
C LEU A 376 9.71 -3.72 -8.23
N GLN A 377 9.51 -4.73 -9.07
CA GLN A 377 9.12 -6.07 -8.64
C GLN A 377 10.22 -6.74 -7.78
N GLN A 378 11.50 -6.54 -8.12
CA GLN A 378 12.61 -7.00 -7.28
C GLN A 378 12.63 -6.30 -5.91
N ARG A 379 12.40 -4.99 -5.87
CA ARG A 379 12.31 -4.25 -4.60
C ARG A 379 11.11 -4.66 -3.76
N GLU A 380 9.98 -4.97 -4.38
CA GLU A 380 8.80 -5.48 -3.67
C GLU A 380 9.13 -6.81 -2.97
N LEU A 381 9.81 -7.74 -3.66
CA LEU A 381 10.28 -8.99 -3.07
C LEU A 381 11.28 -8.78 -1.92
N GLU A 382 12.17 -7.80 -2.03
CA GLU A 382 13.10 -7.43 -0.95
C GLU A 382 12.36 -6.87 0.28
N ILE A 383 11.38 -5.99 0.05
CA ILE A 383 10.54 -5.43 1.12
C ILE A 383 9.74 -6.53 1.81
N ASP A 384 9.17 -7.48 1.07
CA ASP A 384 8.44 -8.62 1.62
C ASP A 384 9.35 -9.50 2.50
N ALA A 385 10.59 -9.73 2.07
CA ALA A 385 11.56 -10.47 2.86
C ALA A 385 11.91 -9.76 4.18
N LEU A 386 12.12 -8.43 4.14
CA LEU A 386 12.37 -7.63 5.34
C LEU A 386 11.16 -7.60 6.27
N LEU A 387 9.95 -7.46 5.72
CA LEU A 387 8.71 -7.50 6.48
C LEU A 387 8.54 -8.83 7.20
N GLN A 388 8.89 -9.94 6.54
CA GLN A 388 8.83 -11.27 7.15
C GLN A 388 9.84 -11.40 8.30
N GLN A 389 11.06 -10.89 8.13
CA GLN A 389 12.06 -10.85 9.19
C GLN A 389 11.60 -10.01 10.39
N GLU A 390 10.98 -8.86 10.16
CA GLU A 390 10.45 -8.01 11.23
C GLU A 390 9.31 -8.70 11.98
N LYS A 391 8.42 -9.40 11.28
CA LYS A 391 7.35 -10.22 11.92
C LYS A 391 7.93 -11.31 12.82
N GLU A 392 8.97 -12.01 12.36
CA GLU A 392 9.65 -13.03 13.16
C GLU A 392 10.30 -12.42 14.42
N LEU A 393 11.01 -11.29 14.27
CA LEU A 393 11.58 -10.56 15.40
C LEU A 393 10.52 -10.07 16.38
N SER A 394 9.42 -9.50 15.88
CA SER A 394 8.29 -9.06 16.70
C SER A 394 7.67 -10.23 17.45
N SER A 395 7.50 -11.39 16.81
CA SER A 395 6.97 -12.59 17.47
C SER A 395 7.92 -13.10 18.58
N SER A 396 9.23 -13.06 18.34
CA SER A 396 10.25 -13.44 19.32
C SER A 396 10.26 -12.49 20.52
N LEU A 397 10.17 -11.18 20.28
CA LEU A 397 10.07 -10.17 21.33
C LEU A 397 8.77 -10.33 22.14
N GLN A 398 7.64 -10.56 21.46
CA GLN A 398 6.37 -10.79 22.12
C GLN A 398 6.42 -12.05 23.00
N GLN A 399 7.05 -13.13 22.53
CA GLN A 399 7.27 -14.34 23.33
C GLN A 399 8.11 -14.04 24.58
N LYS A 400 9.21 -13.27 24.45
CA LYS A 400 10.04 -12.86 25.58
C LYS A 400 9.29 -11.97 26.57
N LEU A 401 8.44 -11.07 26.08
CA LEU A 401 7.59 -10.25 26.96
C LEU A 401 6.61 -11.11 27.75
N CYS A 402 5.98 -12.11 27.12
CA CYS A 402 5.11 -13.04 27.83
C CYS A 402 5.89 -13.82 28.91
N SER A 403 7.09 -14.32 28.61
CA SER A 403 7.88 -15.04 29.62
C SER A 403 8.28 -14.14 30.79
N PHE A 404 8.68 -12.89 30.53
CA PHE A 404 8.96 -11.93 31.61
C PHE A 404 7.72 -11.59 32.43
N GLN A 405 6.56 -11.43 31.79
CA GLN A 405 5.30 -11.22 32.51
C GLN A 405 4.97 -12.42 33.41
N GLU A 406 5.18 -13.66 32.94
CA GLU A 406 5.01 -14.86 33.75
C GLU A 406 5.98 -14.92 34.92
N GLU A 407 7.25 -14.56 34.72
CA GLU A 407 8.26 -14.48 35.79
C GLU A 407 7.88 -13.45 36.85
N ILE A 408 7.50 -12.24 36.43
CA ILE A 408 7.02 -11.18 37.34
C ILE A 408 5.78 -11.64 38.11
N MET A 409 4.85 -12.35 37.48
CA MET A 409 3.69 -12.90 38.19
C MET A 409 4.09 -13.96 39.22
N LYS A 410 5.06 -14.84 38.89
CA LYS A 410 5.57 -15.84 39.84
C LYS A 410 6.23 -15.18 41.04
N GLU A 411 7.09 -14.18 40.83
CA GLU A 411 7.73 -13.42 41.91
C GLU A 411 6.71 -12.68 42.76
N ARG A 412 5.75 -12.01 42.12
CA ARG A 412 4.66 -11.34 42.84
C ARG A 412 3.88 -12.31 43.74
N ASN A 413 3.53 -13.49 43.22
CA ASN A 413 2.81 -14.49 43.99
C ASN A 413 3.64 -15.01 45.17
N LEU A 414 4.96 -15.22 44.98
CA LEU A 414 5.88 -15.59 46.06
C LEU A 414 5.91 -14.52 47.16
N PHE A 415 6.05 -13.23 46.79
CA PHE A 415 6.02 -12.15 47.77
C PHE A 415 4.66 -12.03 48.48
N GLU A 416 3.56 -12.29 47.77
CA GLU A 416 2.23 -12.29 48.37
C GLU A 416 2.06 -13.44 49.38
N GLU A 417 2.63 -14.61 49.10
CA GLU A 417 2.70 -15.75 50.03
C GLU A 417 3.60 -15.46 51.24
N GLU A 418 4.80 -14.91 51.04
CA GLU A 418 5.71 -14.51 52.11
C GLU A 418 5.08 -13.44 53.02
N LEU A 419 4.42 -12.43 52.42
CA LEU A 419 3.71 -11.40 53.17
C LEU A 419 2.58 -12.01 54.01
N LYS A 420 1.83 -12.95 53.45
CA LYS A 420 0.78 -13.66 54.18
C LYS A 420 1.34 -14.46 55.37
N GLN A 421 2.46 -15.16 55.18
CA GLN A 421 3.14 -15.88 56.26
C GLN A 421 3.61 -14.92 57.37
N ALA A 422 4.21 -13.79 57.01
CA ALA A 422 4.65 -12.77 57.97
C ALA A 422 3.48 -12.16 58.76
N LEU A 423 2.33 -11.92 58.09
CA LEU A 423 1.10 -11.46 58.76
C LEU A 423 0.56 -12.53 59.72
N ASP A 424 0.52 -13.80 59.32
CA ASP A 424 0.09 -14.90 60.19
C ASP A 424 1.02 -15.06 61.41
N GLU A 425 2.33 -14.82 61.26
CA GLU A 425 3.30 -14.80 62.36
C GLU A 425 3.10 -13.61 63.30
N LEU A 426 2.85 -12.42 62.74
CA LEU A 426 2.56 -11.22 63.50
C LEU A 426 1.30 -11.40 64.36
N ASP A 427 0.23 -11.96 63.80
CA ASP A 427 -1.01 -12.26 64.53
C ASP A 427 -0.75 -13.23 65.70
N LYS A 428 0.07 -14.27 65.49
CA LYS A 428 0.46 -15.20 66.56
C LYS A 428 1.27 -14.51 67.65
N LEU A 429 2.18 -13.61 67.28
CA LEU A 429 2.97 -12.84 68.25
C LEU A 429 2.08 -11.88 69.04
N GLN A 430 1.15 -11.20 68.38
CA GLN A 430 0.20 -10.30 69.03
C GLN A 430 -0.72 -11.05 70.01
N GLN A 431 -1.14 -12.28 69.67
CA GLN A 431 -1.86 -13.15 70.61
C GLN A 431 -1.01 -13.51 71.83
N LYS A 432 0.27 -13.85 71.63
CA LYS A 432 1.21 -14.14 72.74
C LYS A 432 1.50 -12.91 73.60
N GLU A 433 1.65 -11.74 72.98
CA GLU A 433 1.80 -10.47 73.67
C GLU A 433 0.59 -10.19 74.55
N GLY A 434 -0.63 -10.36 74.02
CA GLY A 434 -1.87 -10.23 74.81
C GLY A 434 -1.94 -11.21 75.99
N GLN A 435 -1.47 -12.44 75.83
CA GLN A 435 -1.36 -13.40 76.94
C GLN A 435 -0.32 -12.98 77.97
N ALA A 436 0.84 -12.48 77.53
CA ALA A 436 1.90 -11.99 78.41
C ALA A 436 1.44 -10.74 79.19
N GLU A 437 0.73 -9.81 78.54
CA GLU A 437 0.12 -8.65 79.21
C GLU A 437 -0.87 -9.08 80.30
N GLN A 438 -1.70 -10.10 80.05
CA GLN A 438 -2.62 -10.62 81.05
C GLN A 438 -1.87 -11.19 82.26
N LEU A 439 -0.81 -11.95 82.02
CA LEU A 439 0.04 -12.50 83.09
C LEU A 439 0.75 -11.37 83.87
N VAL A 440 1.26 -10.35 83.19
CA VAL A 440 1.89 -9.18 83.84
C VAL A 440 0.87 -8.47 84.72
N ARG A 441 -0.35 -8.21 84.24
CA ARG A 441 -1.41 -7.60 85.06
C ARG A 441 -1.72 -8.43 86.30
N GLN A 442 -1.82 -9.75 86.16
CA GLN A 442 -2.02 -10.64 87.32
C GLN A 442 -0.87 -10.56 88.32
N LEU A 443 0.38 -10.57 87.86
CA LEU A 443 1.56 -10.44 88.72
C LEU A 443 1.65 -9.06 89.38
N GLU A 444 1.26 -7.99 88.69
CA GLU A 444 1.17 -6.64 89.25
C GLU A 444 0.12 -6.55 90.36
N GLU A 445 -1.06 -7.15 90.15
CA GLU A 445 -2.12 -7.24 91.16
C GLU A 445 -1.66 -8.07 92.37
N GLU A 446 -1.01 -9.22 92.16
CA GLU A 446 -0.43 -10.03 93.23
C GLU A 446 0.68 -9.27 93.98
N ALA A 447 1.57 -8.59 93.27
CA ALA A 447 2.64 -7.80 93.88
C ALA A 447 2.07 -6.66 94.73
N LYS A 448 1.01 -6.00 94.25
CA LYS A 448 0.29 -4.98 95.02
C LYS A 448 -0.35 -5.57 96.27
N ALA A 449 -1.04 -6.71 96.16
CA ALA A 449 -1.63 -7.39 97.31
C ALA A 449 -0.58 -7.80 98.35
N ARG A 450 0.57 -8.35 97.91
CA ARG A 450 1.69 -8.70 98.79
C ARG A 450 2.33 -7.47 99.42
N ALA A 451 2.45 -6.36 98.70
CA ALA A 451 2.96 -5.10 99.26
C ALA A 451 2.02 -4.56 100.36
N GLU A 452 0.71 -4.61 100.14
CA GLU A 452 -0.30 -4.24 101.15
C GLU A 452 -0.21 -5.16 102.40
N GLU A 453 -0.03 -6.47 102.20
CA GLU A 453 0.18 -7.43 103.31
C GLU A 453 1.48 -7.15 104.08
N LEU A 454 2.58 -6.82 103.39
CA LEU A 454 3.85 -6.46 104.01
C LEU A 454 3.72 -5.21 104.88
N VAL A 455 3.02 -4.17 104.40
CA VAL A 455 2.76 -2.96 105.19
C VAL A 455 1.99 -3.29 106.47
N LEU A 456 0.95 -4.12 106.38
CA LEU A 456 0.19 -4.57 107.55
C LEU A 456 1.05 -5.37 108.54
N LEU A 457 1.98 -6.20 108.06
CA LEU A 457 2.91 -6.95 108.89
C LEU A 457 3.94 -6.04 109.54
N GLU A 458 4.49 -5.06 108.83
CA GLU A 458 5.40 -4.04 109.39
C GLU A 458 4.72 -3.22 110.48
N GLU A 459 3.45 -2.83 110.31
CA GLU A 459 2.68 -2.14 111.35
C GLU A 459 2.48 -3.00 112.59
N LYS A 460 2.13 -4.28 112.41
CA LYS A 460 2.03 -5.24 113.53
C LYS A 460 3.37 -5.43 114.24
N LEU A 461 4.46 -5.49 113.50
CA LEU A 461 5.81 -5.67 114.04
C LEU A 461 6.23 -4.43 114.84
N LYS A 462 6.03 -3.22 114.32
CA LYS A 462 6.23 -1.97 115.07
C LYS A 462 5.39 -1.91 116.35
N GLY A 463 4.14 -2.38 116.29
CA GLY A 463 3.27 -2.51 117.47
C GLY A 463 3.86 -3.44 118.52
N LYS A 464 4.41 -4.60 118.10
CA LYS A 464 5.06 -5.57 118.99
C LYS A 464 6.39 -5.07 119.55
N GLU A 465 7.19 -4.37 118.75
CA GLU A 465 8.41 -3.71 119.21
C GLU A 465 8.11 -2.67 120.30
N ALA A 466 7.06 -1.85 120.12
CA ALA A 466 6.65 -0.88 121.13
C ALA A 466 6.10 -1.53 122.42
N GLU A 467 5.43 -2.69 122.32
CA GLU A 467 5.05 -3.48 123.49
C GLU A 467 6.27 -4.03 124.23
N LEU A 468 7.27 -4.54 123.48
CA LEU A 468 8.52 -5.04 124.04
C LEU A 468 9.30 -3.93 124.74
N GLU A 469 9.47 -2.77 124.09
CA GLU A 469 10.18 -1.62 124.67
C GLU A 469 9.51 -1.12 125.97
N LYS A 470 8.17 -1.12 126.04
CA LYS A 470 7.44 -0.83 127.29
C LYS A 470 7.72 -1.86 128.36
N SER A 471 7.77 -3.15 128.01
CA SER A 471 8.10 -4.24 128.94
C SER A 471 9.53 -4.12 129.44
N ASP A 472 10.49 -3.85 128.55
CA ASP A 472 11.90 -3.66 128.88
C ASP A 472 12.10 -2.44 129.78
N ALA A 473 11.40 -1.32 129.51
CA ALA A 473 11.40 -0.15 130.37
C ALA A 473 10.83 -0.45 131.76
N ALA A 474 9.72 -1.21 131.83
CA ALA A 474 9.16 -1.67 133.10
C ALA A 474 10.12 -2.59 133.87
N HIS A 475 10.81 -3.50 133.16
CA HIS A 475 11.85 -4.35 133.72
C HIS A 475 13.04 -3.54 134.24
N ALA A 476 13.52 -2.55 133.48
CA ALA A 476 14.59 -1.66 133.90
C ALA A 476 14.21 -0.86 135.16
N GLN A 477 12.98 -0.35 135.22
CA GLN A 477 12.47 0.35 136.41
C GLN A 477 12.39 -0.58 137.63
N ALA A 478 11.93 -1.82 137.44
CA ALA A 478 11.89 -2.82 138.50
C ALA A 478 13.31 -3.20 138.98
N ALA A 479 14.28 -3.31 138.06
CA ALA A 479 15.68 -3.57 138.37
C ALA A 479 16.30 -2.43 139.19
N LEU A 480 16.03 -1.17 138.83
CA LEU A 480 16.48 0.00 139.60
C LEU A 480 15.91 0.02 141.01
N LEU A 481 14.60 -0.22 141.17
CA LEU A 481 13.97 -0.29 142.49
C LEU A 481 14.54 -1.44 143.35
N LEU A 482 14.86 -2.57 142.74
CA LEU A 482 15.55 -3.67 143.44
C LEU A 482 16.97 -3.27 143.85
N GLN A 483 17.72 -2.59 142.97
CA GLN A 483 19.05 -2.10 143.28
C GLN A 483 19.06 -1.06 144.40
N GLU A 484 18.14 -0.08 144.38
CA GLU A 484 17.97 0.89 145.46
C GLU A 484 17.67 0.21 146.81
N ARG A 485 16.86 -0.86 146.79
CA ARG A 485 16.62 -1.69 147.98
C ARG A 485 17.87 -2.41 148.46
N CYS A 486 18.66 -2.98 147.55
CA CYS A 486 19.93 -3.61 147.87
C CYS A 486 20.92 -2.60 148.47
N ASP A 487 21.05 -1.42 147.87
CA ASP A 487 21.94 -0.36 148.37
C ASP A 487 21.48 0.16 149.74
N SER A 488 20.17 0.33 149.95
CA SER A 488 19.61 0.69 151.26
C SER A 488 19.88 -0.38 152.32
N ALA A 489 19.79 -1.67 151.95
CA ALA A 489 20.12 -2.78 152.85
C ALA A 489 21.62 -2.83 153.17
N VAL A 490 22.49 -2.56 152.18
CA VAL A 490 23.95 -2.47 152.36
C VAL A 490 24.31 -1.29 153.26
N GLN A 491 23.67 -0.12 153.08
CA GLN A 491 23.88 1.03 153.95
C GLN A 491 23.42 0.76 155.38
N GLY A 492 22.26 0.12 155.56
CA GLY A 492 21.80 -0.34 156.88
C GLY A 492 22.77 -1.32 157.55
N LEU A 493 23.37 -2.25 156.78
CA LEU A 493 24.45 -3.13 157.27
C LEU A 493 25.73 -2.34 157.61
N GLY A 494 26.04 -1.28 156.87
CA GLY A 494 27.14 -0.35 157.15
C GLY A 494 26.96 0.38 158.48
N ASP A 495 25.76 0.89 158.76
CA ASP A 495 25.44 1.59 160.01
C ASP A 495 25.54 0.64 161.22
N VAL A 496 25.07 -0.60 161.08
CA VAL A 496 25.22 -1.63 162.13
C VAL A 496 26.70 -1.97 162.35
N THR A 497 27.48 -2.07 161.28
CA THR A 497 28.94 -2.28 161.36
C THR A 497 29.63 -1.12 162.08
N ALA A 498 29.24 0.13 161.80
CA ALA A 498 29.79 1.32 162.46
C ALA A 498 29.42 1.39 163.96
N GLN A 499 28.20 0.97 164.33
CA GLN A 499 27.82 0.81 165.73
C GLN A 499 28.66 -0.27 166.43
N PHE A 500 28.94 -1.38 165.75
CA PHE A 500 29.85 -2.43 166.25
C PHE A 500 31.29 -1.92 166.44
N GLU A 501 31.81 -1.14 165.50
CA GLU A 501 33.13 -0.50 165.59
C GLU A 501 33.20 0.50 166.76
N SER A 502 32.15 1.31 166.96
CA SER A 502 32.03 2.21 168.12
C SER A 502 31.99 1.44 169.45
N TYR A 503 31.24 0.35 169.51
CA TYR A 503 31.19 -0.53 170.68
C TYR A 503 32.56 -1.15 170.97
N LYS A 504 33.25 -1.64 169.93
CA LYS A 504 34.60 -2.18 170.00
C LYS A 504 35.62 -1.14 170.51
N ALA A 505 35.52 0.12 170.08
CA ALA A 505 36.38 1.21 170.56
C ALA A 505 36.13 1.57 172.03
N LEU A 506 34.87 1.56 172.47
CA LEU A 506 34.49 1.80 173.88
C LEU A 506 35.02 0.67 174.78
N THR A 507 34.91 -0.58 174.31
CA THR A 507 35.48 -1.75 174.99
C THR A 507 37.03 -1.68 175.05
N ALA A 508 37.68 -1.13 174.02
CA ALA A 508 39.14 -0.95 174.00
C ALA A 508 39.63 0.11 175.01
N SER A 509 38.85 1.17 175.25
CA SER A 509 39.12 2.18 176.30
C SER A 509 39.02 1.57 177.70
N GLU A 510 38.03 0.71 177.92
CA GLU A 510 37.82 -0.02 179.19
C GLU A 510 38.95 -1.04 179.46
N ILE A 511 39.53 -1.63 178.40
CA ILE A 511 40.73 -2.48 178.47
C ILE A 511 42.00 -1.67 178.80
N GLU A 512 42.12 -0.41 178.40
CA GLU A 512 43.26 0.45 178.80
C GLU A 512 43.24 0.82 180.29
N ASP A 513 42.06 1.06 180.85
CA ASP A 513 41.90 1.36 182.28
C ASP A 513 42.19 0.12 183.15
N LEU A 514 41.77 -1.07 182.72
CA LEU A 514 42.13 -2.36 183.34
C LEU A 514 43.61 -2.74 183.13
N LYS A 515 44.30 -2.21 182.10
CA LYS A 515 45.75 -2.39 181.88
C LYS A 515 46.61 -1.61 182.88
N ARG A 516 46.16 -0.46 183.40
CA ARG A 516 46.84 0.28 184.48
C ARG A 516 46.76 -0.44 185.83
N GLU A 517 45.72 -1.25 186.04
CA GLU A 517 45.55 -2.10 187.22
C GLU A 517 46.36 -3.42 187.11
N ASN A 518 46.50 -3.97 185.89
CA ASN A 518 47.25 -5.21 185.60
C ASN A 518 48.79 -5.03 185.65
N SER A 519 49.29 -3.79 185.55
CA SER A 519 50.72 -3.48 185.61
C SER A 519 51.30 -3.49 187.03
N SER A 520 50.46 -3.38 188.07
CA SER A 520 50.87 -3.51 189.49
C SER A 520 50.97 -4.96 189.99
N LEU A 521 50.41 -5.93 189.25
CA LEU A 521 50.36 -7.35 189.66
C LEU A 521 51.21 -8.29 188.78
N LYS A 522 51.73 -7.82 187.64
CA LYS A 522 52.62 -8.59 186.74
C LYS A 522 54.13 -8.52 187.06
N GLU A 523 54.55 -7.71 188.03
CA GLU A 523 55.94 -7.66 188.53
C GLU A 523 56.33 -8.86 189.41
N LYS A 524 55.38 -9.72 189.83
CA LYS A 524 55.67 -10.91 190.66
C LYS A 524 55.78 -12.24 189.92
N VAL A 525 55.45 -12.32 188.62
CA VAL A 525 55.43 -13.61 187.88
C VAL A 525 56.40 -13.64 186.69
N ALA A 526 57.11 -12.54 186.43
CA ALA A 526 58.24 -12.50 185.49
C ALA A 526 59.56 -13.02 186.12
N LYS A 527 59.55 -14.26 186.62
CA LYS A 527 60.73 -15.08 186.95
C LYS A 527 60.53 -16.53 186.49
N ALA A 528 60.44 -16.69 185.18
CA ALA A 528 60.66 -17.91 184.40
C ALA A 528 60.23 -17.52 182.96
N GLU A 529 61.11 -16.96 182.13
CA GLU A 529 62.11 -17.71 181.36
C GLU A 529 61.59 -19.08 180.88
N LYS A 530 61.70 -19.54 179.63
CA LYS A 530 62.31 -19.07 178.38
C LYS A 530 62.35 -20.33 177.51
N SER A 531 61.72 -20.34 176.33
CA SER A 531 62.17 -21.07 175.12
C SER A 531 61.08 -20.91 174.06
N ALA A 532 61.23 -20.03 173.05
CA ALA A 532 62.12 -20.14 171.88
C ALA A 532 61.68 -21.30 170.95
N GLU A 533 61.10 -20.93 169.80
CA GLU A 533 61.61 -21.24 168.44
C GLU A 533 60.95 -22.54 167.91
N ASP A 534 60.41 -22.66 166.70
CA ASP A 534 60.84 -22.04 165.46
C ASP A 534 59.75 -22.06 164.36
N VAL A 535 60.04 -21.27 163.32
CA VAL A 535 59.35 -21.09 162.04
C VAL A 535 59.42 -22.37 161.17
N GLN A 536 58.59 -22.39 160.11
CA GLN A 536 58.81 -23.08 158.82
C GLN A 536 57.89 -24.28 158.54
N HIS A 537 56.79 -24.05 157.79
CA HIS A 537 56.61 -24.69 156.49
C HIS A 537 55.39 -24.17 155.71
N GLN A 538 55.66 -23.89 154.43
CA GLN A 538 54.79 -24.08 153.25
C GLN A 538 53.94 -22.90 152.76
N ILE A 539 54.68 -21.99 152.13
CA ILE A 539 54.41 -21.48 150.77
C ILE A 539 54.13 -22.66 149.81
N LEU A 540 52.99 -22.63 149.10
CA LEU A 540 52.81 -22.94 147.67
C LEU A 540 51.30 -23.07 147.32
N ALA A 541 50.72 -22.05 146.70
CA ALA A 541 49.47 -22.15 145.93
C ALA A 541 49.38 -21.01 144.89
N ALA A 542 50.38 -20.94 144.02
CA ALA A 542 50.39 -20.09 142.82
C ALA A 542 50.75 -20.93 141.58
N GLU A 543 50.11 -22.10 141.45
CA GLU A 543 50.36 -23.11 140.41
C GLU A 543 49.03 -23.63 139.84
N ASN A 544 48.21 -22.74 139.24
CA ASN A 544 46.99 -23.17 138.53
C ASN A 544 46.56 -22.28 137.35
N SER A 545 47.49 -21.54 136.72
CA SER A 545 47.17 -20.66 135.58
C SER A 545 47.97 -20.93 134.30
N ASN A 546 48.52 -22.15 134.11
CA ASN A 546 49.43 -22.44 132.99
C ASN A 546 49.06 -23.65 132.11
N GLN A 547 47.77 -24.00 132.02
CA GLN A 547 47.29 -25.12 131.17
C GLN A 547 46.34 -24.68 130.03
N GLU A 548 45.83 -23.45 130.05
CA GLU A 548 44.88 -22.93 129.05
C GLU A 548 45.58 -22.20 127.88
N TYR A 549 46.75 -21.60 128.11
CA TYR A 549 47.54 -20.92 127.08
C TYR A 549 48.12 -21.86 126.02
N ALA A 550 48.39 -23.12 126.36
CA ALA A 550 48.90 -24.12 125.41
C ALA A 550 47.82 -24.69 124.47
N ARG A 551 46.54 -24.72 124.89
CA ARG A 551 45.42 -25.15 124.02
C ARG A 551 45.00 -24.06 123.03
N MET A 552 44.99 -22.80 123.47
CA MET A 552 44.60 -21.66 122.64
C MET A 552 45.60 -21.38 121.50
N LEU A 553 46.90 -21.58 121.75
CA LEU A 553 47.95 -21.47 120.73
C LEU A 553 47.87 -22.56 119.65
N LEU A 554 47.53 -23.80 120.03
CA LEU A 554 47.41 -24.93 119.10
C LEU A 554 46.15 -24.82 118.21
N ASP A 555 45.05 -24.29 118.76
CA ASP A 555 43.80 -24.04 118.03
C ASP A 555 43.94 -22.88 117.02
N LEU A 556 44.66 -21.81 117.39
CA LEU A 556 45.00 -20.71 116.48
C LEU A 556 45.93 -21.16 115.34
N GLN A 557 46.90 -22.04 115.63
CA GLN A 557 47.82 -22.58 114.62
C GLN A 557 47.10 -23.56 113.65
N THR A 558 46.13 -24.33 114.14
CA THR A 558 45.30 -25.24 113.31
C THR A 558 44.32 -24.46 112.43
N ARG A 559 43.74 -23.36 112.96
CA ARG A 559 42.85 -22.46 112.21
C ARG A 559 43.60 -21.62 111.15
N SER A 560 44.85 -21.25 111.41
CA SER A 560 45.74 -20.62 110.43
C SER A 560 46.07 -21.56 109.27
N ALA A 561 46.40 -22.84 109.55
CA ALA A 561 46.70 -23.83 108.53
C ALA A 561 45.49 -24.15 107.63
N LEU A 562 44.28 -24.20 108.20
CA LEU A 562 43.04 -24.36 107.42
C LEU A 562 42.75 -23.15 106.52
N LYS A 563 43.01 -21.92 106.99
CA LYS A 563 42.86 -20.71 106.18
C LYS A 563 43.89 -20.61 105.07
N GLU A 564 45.14 -21.04 105.29
CA GLU A 564 46.14 -21.14 104.23
C GLU A 564 45.79 -22.19 103.16
N ALA A 565 45.18 -23.31 103.55
CA ALA A 565 44.69 -24.33 102.61
C ALA A 565 43.52 -23.81 101.77
N GLU A 566 42.54 -23.14 102.39
CA GLU A 566 41.44 -22.47 101.68
C GLU A 566 41.95 -21.40 100.71
N ILE A 567 42.95 -20.59 101.10
CA ILE A 567 43.56 -19.58 100.22
C ILE A 567 44.27 -20.25 99.04
N LYS A 568 44.97 -21.37 99.23
CA LYS A 568 45.62 -22.12 98.14
C LYS A 568 44.58 -22.70 97.17
N ASP A 569 43.49 -23.28 97.67
CA ASP A 569 42.42 -23.81 96.82
C ASP A 569 41.69 -22.70 96.04
N ILE A 570 41.40 -21.55 96.67
CA ILE A 570 40.84 -20.38 95.99
C ILE A 570 41.82 -19.87 94.93
N THR A 571 43.12 -19.81 95.24
CA THR A 571 44.16 -19.36 94.30
C THR A 571 44.24 -20.30 93.09
N VAL A 572 44.28 -21.62 93.30
CA VAL A 572 44.30 -22.61 92.20
C VAL A 572 43.03 -22.53 91.36
N SER A 573 41.84 -22.44 91.97
CA SER A 573 40.58 -22.32 91.22
C SER A 573 40.49 -21.02 90.42
N SER A 574 41.00 -19.91 90.97
CA SER A 574 41.05 -18.62 90.29
C SER A 574 42.05 -18.64 89.13
N PHE A 575 43.20 -19.29 89.29
CA PHE A 575 44.21 -19.44 88.25
C PHE A 575 43.72 -20.29 87.09
N GLN A 576 42.94 -21.35 87.38
CA GLN A 576 42.29 -22.17 86.37
C GLN A 576 41.27 -21.38 85.56
N LYS A 577 40.43 -20.57 86.23
CA LYS A 577 39.48 -19.66 85.58
C LYS A 577 40.16 -18.59 84.72
N ILE A 578 41.28 -18.04 85.17
CA ILE A 578 42.10 -17.07 84.41
C ILE A 578 42.67 -17.76 83.16
N THR A 579 43.21 -18.97 83.30
CA THR A 579 43.76 -19.74 82.17
C THR A 579 42.68 -20.09 81.13
N ASP A 580 41.48 -20.46 81.57
CA ASP A 580 40.35 -20.74 80.68
C ASP A 580 39.89 -19.49 79.92
N LEU A 581 39.83 -18.32 80.59
CA LEU A 581 39.51 -17.05 79.96
C LEU A 581 40.60 -16.60 78.97
N GLU A 582 41.88 -16.79 79.29
CA GLU A 582 43.00 -16.50 78.38
C GLU A 582 42.93 -17.37 77.12
N ASN A 583 42.56 -18.63 77.25
CA ASN A 583 42.38 -19.53 76.10
C ASN A 583 41.14 -19.15 75.26
N GLN A 584 40.03 -18.75 75.88
CA GLN A 584 38.87 -18.23 75.15
C GLN A 584 39.18 -16.95 74.38
N LEU A 585 39.95 -16.02 74.97
CA LEU A 585 40.38 -14.80 74.30
C LEU A 585 41.32 -15.09 73.12
N LYS A 586 42.21 -16.10 73.23
CA LYS A 586 43.06 -16.54 72.11
C LYS A 586 42.23 -17.13 70.98
N GLN A 587 41.28 -18.01 71.30
CA GLN A 587 40.38 -18.61 70.31
C GLN A 587 39.58 -17.53 69.58
N GLN A 588 38.97 -16.58 70.31
CA GLN A 588 38.25 -15.47 69.69
C GLN A 588 39.14 -14.63 68.78
N ARG A 589 40.40 -14.38 69.17
CA ARG A 589 41.36 -13.63 68.35
C ARG A 589 41.70 -14.34 67.05
N GLU A 590 41.86 -15.66 67.10
CA GLU A 590 42.12 -16.51 65.92
C GLU A 590 40.91 -16.58 65.00
N ASP A 591 39.70 -16.71 65.57
CA ASP A 591 38.44 -16.70 64.82
C ASP A 591 38.23 -15.33 64.12
N PHE A 592 38.48 -14.21 64.81
CA PHE A 592 38.42 -12.88 64.19
C PHE A 592 39.45 -12.70 63.08
N LYS A 593 40.66 -13.27 63.23
CA LYS A 593 41.69 -13.22 62.20
C LYS A 593 41.27 -14.02 60.96
N GLN A 594 40.73 -15.21 61.13
CA GLN A 594 40.19 -16.01 60.02
C GLN A 594 39.02 -15.31 59.32
N GLN A 595 38.11 -14.69 60.06
CA GLN A 595 37.01 -13.91 59.47
C GLN A 595 37.52 -12.72 58.65
N LEU A 596 38.60 -12.05 59.10
CA LEU A 596 39.24 -10.95 58.37
C LEU A 596 39.91 -11.41 57.07
N GLU A 597 40.63 -12.54 57.10
CA GLU A 597 41.26 -13.12 55.91
C GLU A 597 40.21 -13.63 54.90
N GLU A 598 39.13 -14.27 55.36
CA GLU A 598 38.02 -14.67 54.49
C GLU A 598 37.26 -13.47 53.92
N ALA A 599 37.06 -12.40 54.71
CA ALA A 599 36.44 -11.17 54.22
C ALA A 599 37.30 -10.50 53.15
N ALA A 600 38.63 -10.48 53.32
CA ALA A 600 39.57 -9.97 52.33
C ALA A 600 39.56 -10.82 51.03
N ALA A 601 39.52 -12.14 51.13
CA ALA A 601 39.42 -13.03 49.97
C ALA A 601 38.08 -12.87 49.23
N ARG A 602 36.96 -12.73 49.96
CA ARG A 602 35.65 -12.42 49.37
C ARG A 602 35.65 -11.03 48.72
N GLN A 603 36.34 -10.05 49.30
CA GLN A 603 36.44 -8.70 48.76
C GLN A 603 37.25 -8.67 47.45
N ALA A 604 38.37 -9.40 47.38
CA ALA A 604 39.15 -9.55 46.15
C ALA A 604 38.34 -10.27 45.04
N GLY A 605 37.56 -11.28 45.40
CA GLY A 605 36.62 -11.92 44.47
C GLY A 605 35.54 -10.95 43.96
N LYS A 606 34.98 -10.11 44.85
CA LYS A 606 34.03 -9.06 44.48
C LYS A 606 34.66 -7.99 43.58
N GLU A 607 35.90 -7.57 43.85
CA GLU A 607 36.62 -6.61 43.01
C GLU A 607 36.83 -7.12 41.58
N ASN A 608 37.13 -8.41 41.41
CA ASN A 608 37.22 -9.02 40.08
C ASN A 608 35.86 -9.04 39.36
N THR A 609 34.78 -9.41 40.06
CA THR A 609 33.43 -9.36 39.46
C THR A 609 32.99 -7.94 39.12
N VAL A 610 33.39 -6.93 39.92
CA VAL A 610 33.14 -5.52 39.64
C VAL A 610 33.93 -5.08 38.41
N ALA A 611 35.19 -5.50 38.27
CA ALA A 611 36.00 -5.22 37.08
C ALA A 611 35.35 -5.80 35.81
N GLU A 612 34.94 -7.07 35.83
CA GLU A 612 34.24 -7.71 34.70
C GLU A 612 32.93 -6.99 34.33
N LEU A 613 32.10 -6.65 35.33
CA LEU A 613 30.87 -5.88 35.11
C LEU A 613 31.14 -4.48 34.56
N THR A 614 32.22 -3.83 34.97
CA THR A 614 32.58 -2.51 34.42
C THR A 614 33.06 -2.59 32.97
N GLU A 615 33.76 -3.65 32.60
CA GLU A 615 34.15 -3.90 31.20
C GLU A 615 32.93 -4.19 30.32
N GLU A 616 31.99 -5.00 30.80
CA GLU A 616 30.72 -5.26 30.11
C GLU A 616 29.88 -3.98 29.97
N MET A 617 29.78 -3.17 31.02
CA MET A 617 29.09 -1.88 30.97
C MET A 617 29.71 -0.96 29.91
N ASN A 618 31.04 -0.90 29.82
CA ASN A 618 31.73 -0.10 28.82
C ASN A 618 31.51 -0.63 27.39
N LYS A 619 31.48 -1.95 27.22
CA LYS A 619 31.16 -2.59 25.94
C LYS A 619 29.74 -2.25 25.47
N TRP A 620 28.75 -2.36 26.36
CA TRP A 620 27.36 -2.01 26.03
C TRP A 620 27.18 -0.53 25.77
N ARG A 621 27.89 0.33 26.51
CA ARG A 621 27.91 1.78 26.26
C ARG A 621 28.41 2.09 24.85
N LEU A 622 29.54 1.51 24.43
CA LEU A 622 30.09 1.71 23.09
C LEU A 622 29.14 1.21 21.99
N LEU A 623 28.54 0.04 22.17
CA LEU A 623 27.57 -0.51 21.22
C LEU A 623 26.31 0.37 21.11
N TYR A 624 25.82 0.86 22.24
CA TYR A 624 24.70 1.80 22.27
C TYR A 624 25.05 3.10 21.57
N GLU A 625 26.23 3.65 21.82
CA GLU A 625 26.68 4.90 21.22
C GLU A 625 26.86 4.76 19.70
N GLU A 626 27.41 3.64 19.21
CA GLU A 626 27.42 3.32 17.77
C GLU A 626 26.02 3.18 17.17
N LEU A 627 25.13 2.45 17.85
CA LEU A 627 23.75 2.26 17.37
C LEU A 627 23.01 3.60 17.34
N TYR A 628 23.19 4.43 18.37
CA TYR A 628 22.64 5.77 18.45
C TYR A 628 23.19 6.65 17.33
N ASN A 629 24.49 6.63 17.07
CA ASN A 629 25.10 7.37 15.97
C ASN A 629 24.60 6.91 14.59
N LYS A 630 24.29 5.61 14.42
CA LYS A 630 23.67 5.08 13.20
C LYS A 630 22.19 5.48 13.09
N THR A 631 21.47 5.57 14.21
CA THR A 631 20.03 5.85 14.23
C THR A 631 19.72 7.36 14.13
N LYS A 632 20.58 8.21 14.70
CA LYS A 632 20.46 9.67 14.71
C LYS A 632 20.25 10.32 13.33
N PRO A 633 20.96 9.96 12.25
CA PRO A 633 20.68 10.54 10.93
C PRO A 633 19.28 10.19 10.40
N PHE A 634 18.76 9.00 10.70
CA PHE A 634 17.39 8.64 10.34
C PHE A 634 16.35 9.45 11.12
N GLN A 635 16.61 9.67 12.42
CA GLN A 635 15.77 10.57 13.22
C GLN A 635 15.77 11.99 12.63
N LEU A 636 16.94 12.54 12.31
CA LEU A 636 17.05 13.86 11.68
C LEU A 636 16.35 13.92 10.32
N GLN A 637 16.39 12.83 9.55
CA GLN A 637 15.69 12.74 8.28
C GLN A 637 14.17 12.70 8.46
N LEU A 638 13.67 11.97 9.48
CA LEU A 638 12.25 11.96 9.82
C LEU A 638 11.79 13.34 10.30
N ASP A 639 12.56 14.00 11.16
CA ASP A 639 12.28 15.37 11.62
C ASP A 639 12.25 16.35 10.43
N ALA A 640 13.15 16.20 9.47
CA ALA A 640 13.17 17.00 8.24
C ALA A 640 11.93 16.73 7.36
N PHE A 641 11.52 15.47 7.19
CA PHE A 641 10.30 15.14 6.46
C PHE A 641 9.04 15.65 7.16
N GLU A 642 9.01 15.60 8.50
CA GLU A 642 7.90 16.18 9.25
C GLU A 642 7.85 17.70 9.08
N ALA A 643 9.01 18.38 9.13
CA ALA A 643 9.10 19.81 8.86
C ALA A 643 8.65 20.16 7.43
N GLU A 644 9.06 19.39 6.42
CA GLU A 644 8.63 19.57 5.03
C GLU A 644 7.11 19.36 4.87
N LYS A 645 6.57 18.31 5.49
CA LYS A 645 5.12 18.07 5.52
C LYS A 645 4.36 19.24 6.15
N GLN A 646 4.85 19.78 7.26
CA GLN A 646 4.22 20.94 7.90
C GLN A 646 4.31 22.20 7.03
N ALA A 647 5.46 22.43 6.38
CA ALA A 647 5.62 23.53 5.43
C ALA A 647 4.62 23.40 4.26
N LEU A 648 4.52 22.22 3.64
CA LEU A 648 3.57 21.95 2.56
C LEU A 648 2.11 22.11 3.00
N LEU A 649 1.76 21.67 4.21
CA LEU A 649 0.43 21.90 4.77
C LEU A 649 0.14 23.39 4.97
N SER A 650 1.12 24.16 5.42
CA SER A 650 0.99 25.62 5.59
C SER A 650 0.86 26.33 4.24
N GLU A 651 1.62 25.93 3.22
CA GLU A 651 1.53 26.44 1.85
C GLU A 651 0.18 26.08 1.22
N HIS A 652 -0.28 24.84 1.40
CA HIS A 652 -1.61 24.42 0.97
C HIS A 652 -2.70 25.23 1.68
N GLY A 653 -2.55 25.48 2.98
CA GLY A 653 -3.43 26.36 3.75
C GLY A 653 -3.47 27.77 3.16
N ALA A 654 -2.30 28.37 2.90
CA ALA A 654 -2.18 29.70 2.30
C ALA A 654 -2.75 29.75 0.87
N ALA A 655 -2.52 28.73 0.05
CA ALA A 655 -3.09 28.61 -1.29
C ALA A 655 -4.61 28.48 -1.23
N GLN A 656 -5.14 27.68 -0.30
CA GLN A 656 -6.58 27.55 -0.08
C GLN A 656 -7.21 28.87 0.40
N GLU A 657 -6.52 29.62 1.25
CA GLU A 657 -6.93 30.98 1.64
C GLU A 657 -6.95 31.93 0.45
N GLN A 658 -5.94 31.90 -0.43
CA GLN A 658 -5.93 32.67 -1.67
C GLN A 658 -7.08 32.27 -2.60
N LEU A 659 -7.36 30.97 -2.71
CA LEU A 659 -8.46 30.44 -3.51
C LEU A 659 -9.81 30.87 -2.92
N ASN A 660 -9.96 30.85 -1.61
CA ASN A 660 -11.13 31.39 -0.91
C ASN A 660 -11.27 32.90 -1.12
N ALA A 661 -10.18 33.67 -1.06
CA ALA A 661 -10.18 35.09 -1.33
C ALA A 661 -10.55 35.39 -2.80
N LEU A 662 -10.06 34.58 -3.73
CA LEU A 662 -10.43 34.65 -5.14
C LEU A 662 -11.91 34.29 -5.33
N ARG A 663 -12.39 33.22 -4.68
CA ARG A 663 -13.81 32.82 -4.66
C ARG A 663 -14.68 33.94 -4.12
N ASP A 664 -14.27 34.60 -3.05
CA ASP A 664 -15.02 35.70 -2.45
C ASP A 664 -14.94 36.96 -3.33
N SER A 665 -13.82 37.22 -4.00
CA SER A 665 -13.70 38.28 -5.00
C SER A 665 -14.56 38.00 -6.23
N TYR A 666 -14.64 36.74 -6.66
CA TYR A 666 -15.47 36.26 -7.76
C TYR A 666 -16.95 36.31 -7.38
N ALA A 667 -17.30 35.96 -6.14
CA ALA A 667 -18.63 36.12 -5.57
C ALA A 667 -19.00 37.60 -5.41
N LYS A 668 -18.07 38.49 -5.10
CA LYS A 668 -18.29 39.95 -5.12
C LYS A 668 -18.46 40.48 -6.55
N LEU A 669 -17.67 39.99 -7.51
CA LEU A 669 -17.74 40.37 -8.92
C LEU A 669 -19.05 39.92 -9.57
N LEU A 670 -19.43 38.65 -9.35
CA LEU A 670 -20.72 38.10 -9.77
C LEU A 670 -21.89 38.69 -8.94
N GLY A 671 -21.67 38.93 -7.65
CA GLY A 671 -22.64 39.50 -6.71
C GLY A 671 -22.93 40.98 -6.92
N HIS A 672 -22.09 41.70 -7.69
CA HIS A 672 -22.35 43.05 -8.17
C HIS A 672 -22.96 43.11 -9.58
N GLN A 673 -23.16 41.99 -10.27
CA GLN A 673 -24.27 41.88 -11.24
C GLN A 673 -25.54 41.55 -10.46
N ASN A 674 -26.03 42.52 -9.69
CA ASN A 674 -27.13 42.33 -8.77
C ASN A 674 -28.38 41.86 -9.54
N LEU A 675 -28.60 40.55 -9.58
CA LEU A 675 -29.71 39.92 -10.29
C LEU A 675 -31.05 40.52 -9.82
N LYS A 676 -31.12 40.97 -8.56
CA LYS A 676 -32.28 41.67 -8.00
C LYS A 676 -32.44 43.09 -8.56
N GLN A 677 -31.37 43.82 -8.85
CA GLN A 677 -31.42 45.09 -9.60
C GLN A 677 -31.77 44.86 -11.07
N LYS A 678 -31.20 43.84 -11.72
CA LYS A 678 -31.50 43.50 -13.13
C LYS A 678 -32.95 43.03 -13.28
N ILE A 679 -33.46 42.20 -12.37
CA ILE A 679 -34.87 41.81 -12.30
C ILE A 679 -35.76 43.03 -12.06
N LYS A 680 -35.41 43.93 -11.13
CA LYS A 680 -36.16 45.18 -10.93
C LYS A 680 -36.18 46.06 -12.18
N HIS A 681 -35.05 46.21 -12.87
CA HIS A 681 -34.95 47.02 -14.09
C HIS A 681 -35.71 46.38 -15.26
N VAL A 682 -35.65 45.06 -15.40
CA VAL A 682 -36.41 44.29 -16.40
C VAL A 682 -37.91 44.32 -16.12
N VAL A 683 -38.32 44.23 -14.85
CA VAL A 683 -39.73 44.40 -14.44
C VAL A 683 -40.20 45.81 -14.78
N LYS A 684 -39.43 46.85 -14.42
CA LYS A 684 -39.76 48.25 -14.75
C LYS A 684 -39.90 48.46 -16.27
N LEU A 685 -38.96 47.94 -17.07
CA LEU A 685 -39.05 48.01 -18.53
C LEU A 685 -40.26 47.25 -19.09
N LYS A 686 -40.63 46.11 -18.50
CA LYS A 686 -41.80 45.33 -18.91
C LYS A 686 -43.10 46.06 -18.60
N ASP A 687 -43.18 46.74 -17.46
CA ASP A 687 -44.33 47.55 -17.07
C ASP A 687 -44.47 48.78 -17.98
N GLU A 688 -43.38 49.50 -18.25
CA GLU A 688 -43.35 50.62 -19.22
C GLU A 688 -43.73 50.16 -20.63
N ASN A 689 -43.23 49.01 -21.09
CA ASN A 689 -43.59 48.46 -22.40
C ASN A 689 -45.07 48.04 -22.46
N SER A 690 -45.61 47.51 -21.37
CA SER A 690 -47.04 47.18 -21.26
C SER A 690 -47.92 48.44 -21.28
N GLN A 691 -47.48 49.52 -20.60
CA GLN A 691 -48.14 50.82 -20.66
C GLN A 691 -48.12 51.40 -22.08
N LEU A 692 -46.95 51.44 -22.73
CA LEU A 692 -46.81 51.90 -24.12
C LEU A 692 -47.66 51.08 -25.10
N LYS A 693 -47.71 49.75 -24.95
CA LYS A 693 -48.62 48.90 -25.75
C LYS A 693 -50.07 49.27 -25.53
N SER A 694 -50.49 49.54 -24.30
CA SER A 694 -51.85 49.97 -23.99
C SER A 694 -52.17 51.33 -24.61
N GLU A 695 -51.22 52.27 -24.61
CA GLU A 695 -51.35 53.57 -25.25
C GLU A 695 -51.42 53.45 -26.77
N VAL A 696 -50.58 52.62 -27.39
CA VAL A 696 -50.65 52.30 -28.82
C VAL A 696 -52.01 51.70 -29.18
N CYS A 697 -52.55 50.78 -28.36
CA CYS A 697 -53.90 50.25 -28.56
C CYS A 697 -54.97 51.35 -28.46
N LYS A 698 -54.88 52.26 -27.48
CA LYS A 698 -55.79 53.40 -27.34
C LYS A 698 -55.70 54.33 -28.55
N LEU A 699 -54.51 54.72 -28.97
CA LEU A 699 -54.28 55.57 -30.14
C LEU A 699 -54.77 54.91 -31.43
N ARG A 700 -54.52 53.62 -31.63
CA ARG A 700 -55.06 52.85 -32.78
C ARG A 700 -56.58 52.83 -32.77
N SER A 701 -57.22 52.69 -31.61
CA SER A 701 -58.69 52.72 -31.48
C SER A 701 -59.25 54.11 -31.83
N GLN A 702 -58.59 55.17 -31.39
CA GLN A 702 -58.96 56.55 -31.71
C GLN A 702 -58.77 56.82 -33.21
N LEU A 703 -57.65 56.38 -33.79
CA LEU A 703 -57.37 56.50 -35.22
C LEU A 703 -58.40 55.72 -36.06
N SER A 704 -58.81 54.53 -35.62
CA SER A 704 -59.90 53.78 -36.25
C SER A 704 -61.23 54.52 -36.20
N LYS A 705 -61.57 55.14 -35.05
CA LYS A 705 -62.77 55.99 -34.91
C LYS A 705 -62.71 57.23 -35.81
N ILE A 706 -61.56 57.91 -35.86
CA ILE A 706 -61.35 59.06 -36.75
C ILE A 706 -61.49 58.62 -38.21
N LYS A 707 -60.85 57.53 -38.64
CA LYS A 707 -61.00 56.99 -40.01
C LYS A 707 -62.43 56.55 -40.32
N GLN A 708 -63.19 56.08 -39.35
CA GLN A 708 -64.60 55.76 -39.55
C GLN A 708 -65.43 57.04 -39.71
N ASN A 709 -65.16 58.07 -38.92
CA ASN A 709 -65.81 59.36 -39.04
C ASN A 709 -65.43 60.07 -40.34
N GLU A 710 -64.16 60.00 -40.73
CA GLU A 710 -63.65 60.47 -42.04
C GLU A 710 -64.38 59.75 -43.17
N ARG A 711 -64.54 58.41 -43.10
CA ARG A 711 -65.35 57.66 -44.08
C ARG A 711 -66.82 58.08 -44.09
N LYS A 712 -67.42 58.38 -42.93
CA LYS A 712 -68.80 58.89 -42.85
C LYS A 712 -68.92 60.27 -43.49
N LEU A 713 -68.03 61.19 -43.12
CA LEU A 713 -67.96 62.55 -43.68
C LEU A 713 -67.64 62.52 -45.18
N GLN A 714 -66.77 61.62 -45.63
CA GLN A 714 -66.49 61.41 -47.05
C GLN A 714 -67.70 60.81 -47.77
N GLY A 715 -68.45 59.91 -47.13
CA GLY A 715 -69.73 59.42 -47.65
C GLY A 715 -70.80 60.51 -47.75
N GLU A 716 -70.89 61.40 -46.76
CA GLU A 716 -71.77 62.58 -46.77
C GLU A 716 -71.34 63.61 -47.81
N LEU A 717 -70.03 63.85 -47.95
CA LEU A 717 -69.45 64.71 -48.97
C LEU A 717 -69.72 64.16 -50.38
N ASN A 718 -69.54 62.86 -50.60
CA ASN A 718 -69.85 62.20 -51.87
C ASN A 718 -71.35 62.28 -52.19
N LYS A 719 -72.23 62.18 -51.19
CA LYS A 719 -73.67 62.41 -51.34
C LYS A 719 -73.99 63.88 -51.71
N ALA A 720 -73.33 64.84 -51.07
CA ALA A 720 -73.50 66.27 -51.35
C ALA A 720 -72.95 66.67 -52.73
N LEU A 721 -71.88 66.02 -53.20
CA LEU A 721 -71.27 66.21 -54.52
C LEU A 721 -71.96 65.38 -55.63
N GLY A 722 -73.00 64.60 -55.31
CA GLY A 722 -73.74 63.79 -56.29
C GLY A 722 -72.99 62.57 -56.83
N ILE A 723 -71.87 62.18 -56.22
CA ILE A 723 -71.05 61.03 -56.64
C ILE A 723 -71.66 59.75 -56.06
N LYS A 724 -72.41 58.99 -56.87
CA LYS A 724 -72.98 57.70 -56.47
C LYS A 724 -71.86 56.69 -56.19
N HIS A 725 -71.82 56.17 -54.95
CA HIS A 725 -70.90 55.10 -54.57
C HIS A 725 -71.25 53.80 -55.32
N PHE A 726 -70.27 53.26 -56.04
CA PHE A 726 -70.38 51.99 -56.75
C PHE A 726 -70.64 50.84 -55.76
N ASP A 727 -71.75 50.12 -55.95
CA ASP A 727 -72.14 48.95 -55.17
C ASP A 727 -71.57 47.69 -55.84
N PRO A 728 -70.48 47.08 -55.31
CA PRO A 728 -69.81 45.94 -55.95
C PRO A 728 -70.73 44.73 -56.12
N SER A 729 -71.81 44.66 -55.33
CA SER A 729 -72.84 43.61 -55.37
C SER A 729 -73.73 43.68 -56.63
N LYS A 730 -73.73 44.81 -57.36
CA LYS A 730 -74.55 45.00 -58.57
C LYS A 730 -73.75 44.95 -59.87
N ALA A 731 -72.44 44.71 -59.80
CA ALA A 731 -71.55 44.72 -60.96
C ALA A 731 -71.66 43.46 -61.85
N PHE A 732 -72.31 42.39 -61.39
CA PHE A 732 -72.27 41.07 -62.07
C PHE A 732 -73.65 40.40 -62.24
N LEU A 733 -74.71 41.18 -62.49
CA LEU A 733 -75.99 40.65 -62.95
C LEU A 733 -76.25 41.11 -64.39
N HIS A 734 -75.89 40.28 -65.38
CA HIS A 734 -76.19 40.50 -66.79
C HIS A 734 -77.10 39.39 -67.34
N GLU A 735 -78.20 39.79 -67.97
CA GLU A 735 -79.00 38.95 -68.86
C GLU A 735 -78.30 38.78 -70.21
N SER A 736 -78.44 37.59 -70.77
CA SER A 736 -77.65 37.03 -71.88
C SER A 736 -78.07 37.55 -73.25
N LYS A 737 -77.09 37.88 -74.10
CA LYS A 737 -76.99 37.38 -75.48
C LYS A 737 -75.65 37.72 -76.15
N GLU A 738 -75.07 36.65 -76.71
CA GLU A 738 -74.31 36.60 -77.97
C GLU A 738 -72.91 37.25 -78.05
N ASN A 739 -71.87 36.45 -77.77
CA ASN A 739 -70.95 35.87 -78.77
C ASN A 739 -69.52 35.62 -78.24
N PHE A 740 -69.23 34.34 -78.01
CA PHE A 740 -67.97 33.58 -78.08
C PHE A 740 -66.56 34.26 -78.00
N ALA A 741 -65.84 33.88 -76.92
CA ALA A 741 -64.49 33.25 -76.82
C ALA A 741 -63.21 33.99 -77.34
N PRO A 742 -61.96 33.65 -76.91
CA PRO A 742 -61.51 32.51 -76.08
C PRO A 742 -60.40 32.74 -74.98
N LYS A 743 -60.45 31.86 -73.97
CA LYS A 743 -59.40 31.13 -73.19
C LYS A 743 -58.06 31.79 -72.69
N THR A 744 -57.92 31.67 -71.35
CA THR A 744 -56.75 31.25 -70.51
C THR A 744 -55.56 32.20 -70.29
N PRO A 745 -54.69 31.99 -69.25
CA PRO A 745 -54.78 31.22 -67.99
C PRO A 745 -54.27 31.98 -66.73
N LEU A 746 -54.57 31.50 -65.52
CA LEU A 746 -53.63 31.25 -64.38
C LEU A 746 -54.36 31.22 -63.03
N LYS A 747 -53.95 30.26 -62.20
CA LYS A 747 -54.62 29.76 -61.01
C LYS A 747 -53.69 30.02 -59.83
N GLU A 748 -54.07 30.93 -58.93
CA GLU A 748 -53.40 31.16 -57.65
C GLU A 748 -54.09 30.39 -56.53
N GLY A 749 -53.27 29.86 -55.62
CA GLY A 749 -53.69 29.22 -54.39
C GLY A 749 -53.17 29.97 -53.16
N ASN A 750 -53.82 29.66 -52.05
CA ASN A 750 -53.32 29.66 -50.67
C ASN A 750 -53.04 31.00 -49.96
N THR A 751 -53.85 31.28 -48.92
CA THR A 751 -53.39 31.36 -47.51
C THR A 751 -54.57 31.72 -46.60
N ASN A 752 -54.94 30.82 -45.69
CA ASN A 752 -55.79 31.13 -44.54
C ASN A 752 -54.96 30.99 -43.26
N CYS A 753 -54.98 32.05 -42.46
CA CYS A 753 -54.43 32.13 -41.12
C CYS A 753 -55.40 31.50 -40.11
N CYS A 754 -54.89 30.62 -39.25
CA CYS A 754 -55.09 30.57 -37.80
C CYS A 754 -54.12 29.55 -37.21
#